data_AF-A0AAP0CVX1-F1
#
_entry.id   AF-A0AAP0CVX1-F1
#
_cell.length_a   1.000
_cell.length_b   1.000
_cell.length_c   1.000
_cell.angle_alpha   90.00
_cell.angle_beta   90.00
_cell.angle_gamma   90.00
#
_symmetry.space_group_name_H-M   'P 1'
#
loop_
_entity.id
_entity.type
_entity.pdbx_description
1 polymer ?
#
loop_
_entity_poly.entity_id
_entity_poly.type
_entity_poly.pdbx_seq_one_letter_code
_entity_poly.pdbx_strand_id
1 'polypeptide(L)'
;MIINSKHSCLHLLPLIFSFLLLLQSPPSSAVDFVINSFNSTSISLYGNATIQSNILTLTNSTLFQIGRALYPQKIRTKNASSLLPFSTSFIFAMAPNKTAVPGHGFVFLFTPVTGIRNTAPAQNLGLFSKEVDGNSSNHVFGVEFDVFRNQNYGDINDNHVGIDVNSLTSVYSRTPGYYPDGGGRFISFLLNDGRNYQVWIKYQNLTISVTVAPVGEKPEDCVICQSPLNLTDVFEDEMYVGFTAGTGNLTQSHKILSWSFSNTDNDSWSDGLITQGLPSFVLSGDPNNRSTGFIVGLSIGVFVLLVACGVVGFVLIKSKRRSAKEKAEMEEEYLYQMPGMPTRFSYEELKIATKNFSKKLGEGGFGSVFEGSLKDGSKIAVKCLEGLAHIKKSFEAEVESIGSIHHVNLVRLRGFCTWKSQRFLVYDFMSNGSLDRWIYHENREHVLEWECRKKIILDIAKAQYSTGASLSTTWTAGFDSRIILGRENNRTRFYCGFYCDGRNCTSYVFAISIIDAESIVWSANPADPVQENAILNFTAAGELVLMDGDGSIVWTTNTAGKSVVGMNLTDTGNLVLFDDRNSVVWQSFDYPTDCLLPGQKLFQGQKLISRASSADLMTVQKHSLQVTDRGLLGYVESNPPQAYYHWLAYGNDTHKGRRYIRFLKGSLSLFVRSSEPSDPDGVITIPQTSSDAQYMKLMPDGHLQVFEWISSEWTMISDLTSDYVTECSYPLTCGRNSICTTNQQCSCPALEYFRAVNYRQPQLGCSEITPLTCNSTQGQEFITLENTTYFTSTADMEGVNMQTCKQACLQNCSCKAAFFQHDTFNASYGYCFLPSEIFTMNSVATPYINASAFIKVQKVTSHLLSHQGATVGGSKIAGSTIGSFVLLLVVAIGFIMYRAHNRKSQRDAEMEEDYVDQVSGMPTRFSYDQLQTATENFSKKLGEGGFGSVYEGSLLDESKIAVKCLEGLTHIKKSFLAEVQSIGSIYHVNLVRLRGFCTWKSQRFLVYDFMSNGSLDKWIYHGNRERILE
;
A
#
# COMPACT_ATOMS: atom_id res chain seq x y z
N MET A 1 -67.87 80.26 59.89
CA MET A 1 -67.45 79.83 61.25
C MET A 1 -67.23 78.32 61.17
N ILE A 2 -66.02 77.84 61.45
CA ILE A 2 -65.70 76.52 62.07
C ILE A 2 -66.41 75.25 61.50
N ILE A 3 -65.58 74.38 60.90
CA ILE A 3 -65.53 72.90 61.00
C ILE A 3 -66.48 71.99 60.17
N ASN A 4 -65.81 71.04 59.49
CA ASN A 4 -66.11 69.64 59.14
C ASN A 4 -67.03 69.22 57.98
N SER A 5 -66.51 68.16 57.32
CA SER A 5 -67.19 66.92 56.88
C SER A 5 -67.98 67.00 55.57
N LYS A 6 -68.00 66.03 54.66
CA LYS A 6 -67.34 64.74 54.35
C LYS A 6 -67.94 64.30 52.99
N HIS A 7 -67.27 63.36 52.29
CA HIS A 7 -67.81 62.50 51.20
C HIS A 7 -68.04 63.21 49.83
N SER A 8 -67.72 62.66 48.66
CA SER A 8 -67.27 61.33 48.19
C SER A 8 -66.66 61.49 46.79
N CYS A 9 -65.62 60.72 46.44
CA CYS A 9 -65.52 59.83 45.26
C CYS A 9 -64.06 59.43 45.00
N LEU A 10 -63.66 58.21 45.37
CA LEU A 10 -62.42 57.60 44.85
C LEU A 10 -62.52 56.06 44.93
N HIS A 11 -63.15 55.48 43.92
CA HIS A 11 -63.04 54.06 43.59
C HIS A 11 -61.97 53.91 42.48
N LEU A 12 -60.68 53.83 42.85
CA LEU A 12 -59.64 53.34 41.92
C LEU A 12 -58.30 52.96 42.59
N LEU A 13 -58.30 52.57 43.86
CA LEU A 13 -57.07 52.29 44.62
C LEU A 13 -56.74 50.83 44.99
N PRO A 14 -57.56 49.77 44.78
CA PRO A 14 -57.11 48.41 45.13
C PRO A 14 -56.37 47.67 43.99
N LEU A 15 -56.37 48.18 42.75
CA LEU A 15 -55.64 47.55 41.63
C LEU A 15 -54.17 47.99 41.51
N ILE A 16 -53.80 49.14 42.09
CA ILE A 16 -52.43 49.67 42.02
C ILE A 16 -51.55 49.04 43.12
N PHE A 17 -52.11 48.62 44.26
CA PHE A 17 -51.34 48.02 45.34
C PHE A 17 -50.97 46.54 45.09
N SER A 18 -51.70 45.85 44.21
CA SER A 18 -51.37 44.48 43.80
C SER A 18 -50.34 44.41 42.65
N PHE A 19 -50.11 45.53 41.95
CA PHE A 19 -49.11 45.64 40.88
C PHE A 19 -47.75 46.14 41.39
N LEU A 20 -47.71 46.85 42.53
CA LEU A 20 -46.48 47.37 43.15
C LEU A 20 -45.77 46.37 44.08
N LEU A 21 -46.38 45.22 44.39
CA LEU A 21 -45.72 44.11 45.11
C LEU A 21 -45.10 43.05 44.16
N LEU A 22 -45.21 43.24 42.84
CA LEU A 22 -44.56 42.39 41.81
C LEU A 22 -43.37 43.07 41.12
N LEU A 23 -42.95 44.26 41.58
CA LEU A 23 -41.85 45.05 41.01
C LEU A 23 -40.70 45.29 42.02
N GLN A 24 -40.53 44.39 42.98
CA GLN A 24 -39.32 44.32 43.80
C GLN A 24 -38.61 43.00 43.54
N SER A 25 -37.94 42.89 42.39
CA SER A 25 -36.71 42.10 42.38
C SER A 25 -35.69 42.85 43.25
N PRO A 26 -35.00 42.18 44.20
CA PRO A 26 -33.97 42.83 44.99
C PRO A 26 -32.89 43.38 44.04
N PRO A 27 -32.15 44.43 44.42
CA PRO A 27 -30.92 44.77 43.72
C PRO A 27 -30.05 43.51 43.76
N SER A 28 -29.77 42.89 42.60
CA SER A 28 -28.93 41.69 42.56
C SER A 28 -27.56 42.11 43.05
N SER A 29 -27.36 41.81 44.31
CA SER A 29 -26.12 41.91 45.04
C SER A 29 -25.12 40.93 44.42
N ALA A 30 -23.86 41.03 44.83
CA ALA A 30 -22.86 39.97 44.67
C ALA A 30 -23.47 38.56 44.58
N VAL A 31 -23.13 37.82 43.54
CA VAL A 31 -23.52 36.42 43.34
C VAL A 31 -22.35 35.55 43.76
N ASP A 32 -22.50 34.93 44.92
CA ASP A 32 -21.58 33.93 45.45
C ASP A 32 -22.36 32.63 45.70
N PHE A 33 -21.88 31.52 45.17
CA PHE A 33 -22.47 30.21 45.43
C PHE A 33 -21.44 29.08 45.48
N VAL A 34 -21.79 28.02 46.21
CA VAL A 34 -21.04 26.76 46.28
C VAL A 34 -22.03 25.61 46.14
N ILE A 35 -21.83 24.78 45.11
CA ILE A 35 -22.65 23.61 44.79
C ILE A 35 -21.77 22.37 44.90
N ASN A 36 -21.88 21.66 46.03
CA ASN A 36 -21.21 20.37 46.25
C ASN A 36 -22.06 19.16 45.81
N SER A 37 -23.31 19.40 45.43
CA SER A 37 -24.28 18.37 45.04
C SER A 37 -25.33 19.00 44.13
N PHE A 38 -25.45 18.53 42.90
CA PHE A 38 -26.40 19.08 41.92
C PHE A 38 -27.79 18.49 42.09
N ASN A 39 -28.81 19.34 41.95
CA ASN A 39 -30.23 18.98 41.89
C ASN A 39 -30.97 19.85 40.86
N SER A 40 -32.25 19.55 40.60
CA SER A 40 -33.07 20.25 39.58
C SER A 40 -33.30 21.73 39.87
N THR A 41 -33.07 22.21 41.08
CA THR A 41 -33.19 23.63 41.45
C THR A 41 -31.86 24.39 41.39
N SER A 42 -30.73 23.68 41.43
CA SER A 42 -29.39 24.27 41.48
C SER A 42 -28.86 24.72 40.11
N ILE A 43 -29.37 24.13 39.01
CA ILE A 43 -28.86 24.36 37.66
C ILE A 43 -29.94 24.10 36.60
N SER A 44 -29.93 24.89 35.53
CA SER A 44 -30.81 24.73 34.36
C SER A 44 -30.11 23.85 33.32
N LEU A 45 -30.76 22.76 32.92
CA LEU A 45 -30.20 21.77 31.99
C LEU A 45 -30.80 21.92 30.58
N TYR A 46 -29.96 21.77 29.56
CA TYR A 46 -30.32 21.84 28.16
C TYR A 46 -29.61 20.74 27.35
N GLY A 47 -30.24 20.26 26.29
CA GLY A 47 -29.70 19.17 25.47
C GLY A 47 -29.61 17.86 26.27
N ASN A 48 -28.44 17.20 26.22
CA ASN A 48 -28.18 15.93 26.90
C ASN A 48 -27.76 16.08 28.37
N ALA A 49 -27.66 17.31 28.88
CA ALA A 49 -27.23 17.53 30.25
C ALA A 49 -28.23 16.94 31.24
N THR A 50 -27.74 16.08 32.14
CA THR A 50 -28.54 15.36 33.13
C THR A 50 -27.87 15.41 34.50
N ILE A 51 -28.65 15.17 35.56
CA ILE A 51 -28.13 14.99 36.91
C ILE A 51 -28.39 13.54 37.30
N GLN A 52 -27.33 12.79 37.58
CA GLN A 52 -27.42 11.41 38.04
C GLN A 52 -26.63 11.28 39.34
N SER A 53 -27.28 10.80 40.41
CA SER A 53 -26.66 10.62 41.72
C SER A 53 -25.97 11.90 42.23
N ASN A 54 -26.64 13.06 42.09
CA ASN A 54 -26.13 14.39 42.43
C ASN A 54 -24.94 14.91 41.61
N ILE A 55 -24.57 14.22 40.53
CA ILE A 55 -23.48 14.60 39.63
C ILE A 55 -24.06 15.16 38.35
N LEU A 56 -23.61 16.36 37.98
CA LEU A 56 -23.93 16.96 36.70
C LEU A 56 -23.15 16.25 35.60
N THR A 57 -23.86 15.57 34.69
CA THR A 57 -23.29 14.93 33.51
C THR A 57 -23.73 15.73 32.29
N LEU A 58 -22.80 16.46 31.67
CA LEU A 58 -23.09 17.31 30.50
C LEU A 58 -23.42 16.43 29.29
N THR A 59 -22.57 15.48 28.98
CA THR A 59 -22.80 14.49 27.92
C THR A 59 -22.43 13.10 28.41
N ASN A 60 -22.95 12.08 27.74
CA ASN A 60 -22.73 10.67 28.01
C ASN A 60 -22.08 9.99 26.78
N SER A 61 -22.19 8.67 26.64
CA SER A 61 -21.65 7.93 25.49
C SER A 61 -22.49 8.01 24.19
N THR A 62 -23.48 8.90 24.12
CA THR A 62 -24.33 9.06 22.94
C THR A 62 -23.62 9.92 21.90
N LEU A 63 -23.71 9.54 20.62
CA LEU A 63 -23.04 10.23 19.52
C LEU A 63 -23.73 11.57 19.18
N PHE A 64 -22.93 12.55 18.76
CA PHE A 64 -23.38 13.85 18.24
C PHE A 64 -24.34 14.62 19.15
N GLN A 65 -24.14 14.55 20.46
CA GLN A 65 -24.96 15.26 21.44
C GLN A 65 -24.27 16.53 21.95
N ILE A 66 -25.10 17.54 22.25
CA ILE A 66 -24.71 18.74 22.99
C ILE A 66 -25.37 18.66 24.36
N GLY A 67 -24.60 18.91 25.40
CA GLY A 67 -25.12 19.08 26.75
C GLY A 67 -24.70 20.42 27.31
N ARG A 68 -25.65 21.20 27.81
CA ARG A 68 -25.37 22.50 28.43
C ARG A 68 -26.10 22.64 29.75
N ALA A 69 -25.41 23.19 30.74
CA ALA A 69 -25.95 23.42 32.06
C ALA A 69 -25.58 24.83 32.51
N LEU A 70 -26.57 25.65 32.83
CA LEU A 70 -26.39 27.07 33.18
C LEU A 70 -26.93 27.36 34.58
N TYR A 71 -26.27 28.26 35.30
CA TYR A 71 -26.82 28.80 36.53
C TYR A 71 -28.21 29.42 36.24
N PRO A 72 -29.25 29.17 37.05
CA PRO A 72 -30.62 29.46 36.65
C PRO A 72 -30.94 30.95 36.44
N GLN A 73 -30.13 31.84 37.02
CA GLN A 73 -30.30 33.28 36.92
C GLN A 73 -29.13 33.90 36.17
N LYS A 74 -29.37 35.03 35.49
CA LYS A 74 -28.27 35.82 34.94
C LYS A 74 -27.45 36.44 36.07
N ILE A 75 -26.15 36.53 35.87
CA ILE A 75 -25.20 37.16 36.77
C ILE A 75 -24.83 38.52 36.19
N ARG A 76 -24.82 39.54 37.05
CA ARG A 76 -24.32 40.87 36.70
C ARG A 76 -22.83 40.79 36.42
N THR A 77 -22.44 41.27 35.24
CA THR A 77 -21.08 41.21 34.71
C THR A 77 -20.44 42.59 34.56
N LYS A 78 -21.25 43.66 34.51
CA LYS A 78 -20.78 45.05 34.43
C LYS A 78 -21.39 45.96 35.51
N ASN A 79 -20.63 46.92 36.01
CA ASN A 79 -21.11 48.04 36.82
C ASN A 79 -20.71 49.38 36.19
N ALA A 80 -21.68 50.20 35.79
CA ALA A 80 -21.46 51.53 35.18
C ALA A 80 -20.34 51.53 34.11
N SER A 81 -20.39 50.55 33.19
CA SER A 81 -19.41 50.30 32.11
C SER A 81 -18.08 49.63 32.48
N SER A 82 -17.79 49.40 33.76
CA SER A 82 -16.64 48.61 34.20
C SER A 82 -17.00 47.13 34.37
N LEU A 83 -16.11 46.22 33.95
CA LEU A 83 -16.30 44.79 34.19
C LEU A 83 -16.12 44.44 35.66
N LEU A 84 -17.02 43.61 36.18
CA LEU A 84 -16.86 43.02 37.51
C LEU A 84 -15.84 41.88 37.46
N PRO A 85 -15.00 41.71 38.50
CA PRO A 85 -14.14 40.55 38.61
C PRO A 85 -14.99 39.29 38.79
N PHE A 86 -14.45 38.14 38.39
CA PHE A 86 -15.05 36.86 38.75
C PHE A 86 -13.98 35.83 39.08
N SER A 87 -14.36 34.91 39.97
CA SER A 87 -13.61 33.71 40.28
C SER A 87 -14.56 32.51 40.24
N THR A 88 -14.09 31.40 39.71
CA THR A 88 -14.82 30.14 39.75
C THR A 88 -13.88 28.98 39.99
N SER A 89 -14.34 27.99 40.73
CA SER A 89 -13.65 26.72 40.87
C SER A 89 -14.63 25.58 40.68
N PHE A 90 -14.21 24.51 40.04
CA PHE A 90 -15.05 23.33 39.87
C PHE A 90 -14.20 22.09 39.80
N ILE A 91 -14.79 20.97 40.20
CA ILE A 91 -14.19 19.65 40.09
C ILE A 91 -14.87 18.91 38.95
N PHE A 92 -14.09 18.41 37.99
CA PHE A 92 -14.60 17.64 36.88
C PHE A 92 -13.89 16.29 36.75
N ALA A 93 -14.56 15.38 36.05
CA ALA A 93 -13.97 14.14 35.56
C ALA A 93 -14.46 13.89 34.14
N MET A 94 -13.54 13.72 33.20
CA MET A 94 -13.85 13.18 31.89
C MET A 94 -13.76 11.65 32.01
N ALA A 95 -14.90 10.97 32.10
CA ALA A 95 -14.97 9.53 32.38
C ALA A 95 -14.97 8.71 31.07
N PRO A 96 -13.85 8.07 30.69
CA PRO A 96 -13.75 7.30 29.45
C PRO A 96 -14.56 6.00 29.54
N ASN A 97 -15.13 5.57 28.41
CA ASN A 97 -15.84 4.30 28.31
C ASN A 97 -14.92 3.23 27.71
N LYS A 98 -14.95 1.99 28.22
CA LYS A 98 -14.12 0.87 27.73
C LYS A 98 -14.29 0.60 26.23
N THR A 99 -15.45 0.94 25.67
CA THR A 99 -15.84 0.63 24.29
C THR A 99 -15.77 1.82 23.34
N ALA A 100 -15.46 3.02 23.83
CA ALA A 100 -15.46 4.25 23.02
C ALA A 100 -14.13 4.99 23.13
N VAL A 101 -13.71 5.64 22.04
CA VAL A 101 -12.53 6.51 22.06
C VAL A 101 -12.94 7.85 22.68
N PRO A 102 -12.24 8.34 23.73
CA PRO A 102 -12.62 9.56 24.44
C PRO A 102 -12.47 10.82 23.56
N GLY A 103 -13.41 11.75 23.70
CA GLY A 103 -13.45 13.06 23.05
C GLY A 103 -14.85 13.72 23.15
N HIS A 104 -15.04 15.00 22.78
CA HIS A 104 -14.03 15.97 22.35
C HIS A 104 -13.55 16.84 23.52
N GLY A 105 -14.44 17.30 24.39
CA GLY A 105 -14.10 18.16 25.52
C GLY A 105 -15.33 18.87 26.08
N PHE A 106 -15.10 19.78 27.02
CA PHE A 106 -16.13 20.67 27.55
C PHE A 106 -15.58 22.07 27.80
N VAL A 107 -16.49 23.03 27.96
CA VAL A 107 -16.17 24.45 28.10
C VAL A 107 -16.93 25.02 29.30
N PHE A 108 -16.24 25.75 30.17
CA PHE A 108 -16.86 26.69 31.11
C PHE A 108 -17.16 27.99 30.36
N LEU A 109 -18.41 28.48 30.34
CA LEU A 109 -18.81 29.58 29.47
C LEU A 109 -19.62 30.68 30.17
N PHE A 110 -19.54 31.87 29.59
CA PHE A 110 -20.50 32.98 29.72
C PHE A 110 -21.25 33.18 28.40
N THR A 111 -22.57 33.33 28.45
CA THR A 111 -23.40 33.52 27.25
C THR A 111 -24.66 34.36 27.52
N PRO A 112 -25.13 35.19 26.57
CA PRO A 112 -26.35 36.00 26.76
C PRO A 112 -27.64 35.17 26.60
N VAL A 113 -27.55 33.99 25.98
CA VAL A 113 -28.69 33.16 25.61
C VAL A 113 -28.75 31.85 26.39
N THR A 114 -29.96 31.35 26.62
CA THR A 114 -30.20 30.01 27.15
C THR A 114 -30.27 28.96 26.03
N GLY A 115 -30.16 27.68 26.39
CA GLY A 115 -30.32 26.58 25.43
C GLY A 115 -29.10 26.40 24.52
N ILE A 116 -29.29 25.64 23.44
CA ILE A 116 -28.23 25.14 22.55
C ILE A 116 -28.39 25.64 21.10
N ARG A 117 -29.17 26.71 20.89
CA ARG A 117 -29.34 27.29 19.56
C ARG A 117 -28.03 27.96 19.12
N ASN A 118 -27.67 27.82 17.85
CA ASN A 118 -26.39 28.30 17.27
C ASN A 118 -25.15 27.64 17.87
N THR A 119 -25.28 26.38 18.31
CA THR A 119 -24.18 25.57 18.82
C THR A 119 -24.15 24.24 18.09
N ALA A 120 -22.98 23.61 17.95
CA ALA A 120 -22.82 22.33 17.27
C ALA A 120 -22.11 21.28 18.16
N PRO A 121 -22.39 19.98 17.98
CA PRO A 121 -21.72 18.89 18.70
C PRO A 121 -20.29 18.66 18.17
N ALA A 122 -19.68 17.54 18.58
CA ALA A 122 -18.35 17.12 18.14
C ALA A 122 -17.24 18.15 18.46
N GLN A 123 -16.39 18.44 17.48
CA GLN A 123 -15.29 19.41 17.52
C GLN A 123 -15.69 20.85 17.89
N ASN A 124 -16.98 21.15 17.92
CA ASN A 124 -17.49 22.48 18.25
C ASN A 124 -17.81 22.63 19.74
N LEU A 125 -17.59 21.58 20.54
CA LEU A 125 -17.75 21.52 22.00
C LEU A 125 -19.12 21.95 22.54
N GLY A 126 -20.14 22.08 21.68
CA GLY A 126 -21.40 22.69 22.04
C GLY A 126 -21.31 24.20 22.31
N LEU A 127 -20.25 24.87 21.85
CA LEU A 127 -20.00 26.29 22.11
C LEU A 127 -20.49 27.18 20.96
N PHE A 128 -20.05 26.92 19.73
CA PHE A 128 -20.41 27.67 18.52
C PHE A 128 -20.83 26.72 17.39
N SER A 129 -21.77 27.12 16.54
CA SER A 129 -21.95 26.46 15.24
C SER A 129 -21.02 27.07 14.20
N LYS A 130 -20.77 26.36 13.11
CA LYS A 130 -19.84 26.82 12.04
C LYS A 130 -20.24 28.17 11.46
N GLU A 131 -21.53 28.50 11.46
CA GLU A 131 -22.07 29.72 10.87
C GLU A 131 -21.85 30.96 11.76
N VAL A 132 -21.68 30.76 13.07
CA VAL A 132 -21.54 31.86 14.04
C VAL A 132 -20.14 31.93 14.65
N ASP A 133 -19.30 30.91 14.49
CA ASP A 133 -17.91 30.92 14.95
C ASP A 133 -17.13 32.12 14.38
N GLY A 134 -16.48 32.90 15.26
CA GLY A 134 -15.78 34.14 14.91
C GLY A 134 -16.65 35.39 14.86
N ASN A 135 -17.97 35.28 15.09
CA ASN A 135 -18.87 36.44 15.09
C ASN A 135 -18.81 37.21 16.41
N SER A 136 -18.33 38.46 16.36
CA SER A 136 -18.22 39.35 17.52
C SER A 136 -19.55 39.63 18.23
N SER A 137 -20.69 39.50 17.52
CA SER A 137 -22.03 39.70 18.08
C SER A 137 -22.56 38.51 18.88
N ASN A 138 -21.77 37.44 19.04
CA ASN A 138 -22.18 36.29 19.87
C ASN A 138 -22.18 36.63 21.36
N HIS A 139 -21.26 37.50 21.80
CA HIS A 139 -21.02 37.83 23.20
C HIS A 139 -20.77 36.57 24.05
N VAL A 140 -19.92 35.64 23.58
CA VAL A 140 -19.60 34.39 24.27
C VAL A 140 -18.13 34.36 24.65
N PHE A 141 -17.88 34.00 25.90
CA PHE A 141 -16.56 33.73 26.44
C PHE A 141 -16.53 32.30 26.97
N GLY A 142 -15.44 31.57 26.70
CA GLY A 142 -15.25 30.18 27.09
C GLY A 142 -13.84 29.92 27.61
N VAL A 143 -13.72 28.97 28.54
CA VAL A 143 -12.47 28.29 28.87
C VAL A 143 -12.67 26.82 28.57
N GLU A 144 -12.01 26.34 27.51
CA GLU A 144 -12.17 24.98 26.99
C GLU A 144 -11.14 24.01 27.60
N PHE A 145 -11.57 22.76 27.71
CA PHE A 145 -10.78 21.62 28.11
C PHE A 145 -10.94 20.59 26.98
N ASP A 146 -10.08 20.67 25.98
CA ASP A 146 -10.17 19.89 24.75
C ASP A 146 -9.15 18.74 24.75
N VAL A 147 -9.63 17.55 24.40
CA VAL A 147 -8.86 16.31 24.28
C VAL A 147 -8.85 15.75 22.86
N PHE A 148 -9.08 16.63 21.89
CA PHE A 148 -8.97 16.37 20.46
C PHE A 148 -8.18 17.50 19.78
N ARG A 149 -7.58 17.21 18.62
CA ARG A 149 -6.80 18.20 17.87
C ARG A 149 -7.48 18.55 16.57
N ASN A 150 -8.12 19.69 16.52
CA ASN A 150 -8.71 20.32 15.35
C ASN A 150 -7.72 21.26 14.66
N GLN A 151 -7.16 20.80 13.53
CA GLN A 151 -6.26 21.62 12.71
C GLN A 151 -6.89 22.94 12.23
N ASN A 152 -8.22 22.94 12.03
CA ASN A 152 -8.97 24.11 11.56
C ASN A 152 -9.12 25.21 12.62
N TYR A 153 -8.97 24.88 13.91
CA TYR A 153 -9.11 25.82 15.04
C TYR A 153 -7.75 26.20 15.67
N GLY A 154 -6.65 25.67 15.12
CA GLY A 154 -5.31 26.04 15.56
C GLY A 154 -4.82 25.29 16.81
N ASP A 155 -5.44 24.17 17.16
CA ASP A 155 -5.14 23.41 18.37
C ASP A 155 -3.66 23.00 18.45
N ILE A 156 -3.05 23.31 19.60
CA ILE A 156 -1.63 23.06 19.86
C ILE A 156 -1.31 21.56 19.95
N ASN A 157 -2.25 20.75 20.45
CA ASN A 157 -2.19 19.29 20.54
C ASN A 157 -3.59 18.71 20.87
N ASP A 158 -3.67 17.41 21.08
CA ASP A 158 -4.88 16.64 21.41
C ASP A 158 -5.19 16.56 22.92
N ASN A 159 -4.66 17.50 23.73
CA ASN A 159 -4.91 17.60 25.17
C ASN A 159 -4.47 18.99 25.67
N HIS A 160 -5.36 19.97 25.59
CA HIS A 160 -5.06 21.36 25.92
C HIS A 160 -6.20 22.07 26.67
N VAL A 161 -5.83 23.15 27.35
CA VAL A 161 -6.75 24.12 27.95
C VAL A 161 -6.66 25.39 27.13
N GLY A 162 -7.80 25.92 26.72
CA GLY A 162 -7.92 27.07 25.81
C GLY A 162 -8.79 28.18 26.37
N ILE A 163 -8.65 29.40 25.83
CA ILE A 163 -9.48 30.56 26.14
C ILE A 163 -10.13 31.07 24.86
N ASP A 164 -11.44 30.92 24.79
CA ASP A 164 -12.25 31.18 23.61
C ASP A 164 -13.01 32.49 23.76
N VAL A 165 -12.88 33.36 22.75
CA VAL A 165 -13.56 34.66 22.73
C VAL A 165 -14.28 34.81 21.41
N ASN A 166 -15.60 34.63 21.42
CA ASN A 166 -16.46 34.63 20.23
C ASN A 166 -16.05 33.65 19.10
N SER A 167 -15.05 32.80 19.33
CA SER A 167 -14.56 31.79 18.40
C SER A 167 -13.97 30.58 19.12
N LEU A 168 -13.95 29.42 18.46
CA LEU A 168 -13.22 28.21 18.87
C LEU A 168 -11.70 28.32 18.66
N THR A 169 -11.22 29.34 17.94
CA THR A 169 -9.77 29.59 17.89
C THR A 169 -9.34 30.28 19.17
N SER A 170 -8.73 29.50 20.06
CA SER A 170 -8.26 29.96 21.37
C SER A 170 -7.29 31.13 21.28
N VAL A 171 -7.55 32.20 22.06
CA VAL A 171 -6.65 33.37 22.22
C VAL A 171 -5.37 32.96 22.97
N TYR A 172 -5.52 32.09 23.97
CA TYR A 172 -4.42 31.49 24.71
C TYR A 172 -4.70 30.01 24.88
N SER A 173 -3.69 29.17 24.66
CA SER A 173 -3.80 27.73 24.88
C SER A 173 -2.52 27.15 25.49
N ARG A 174 -2.66 26.13 26.34
CA ARG A 174 -1.53 25.42 26.95
C ARG A 174 -1.88 23.98 27.28
N THR A 175 -0.89 23.10 27.26
CA THR A 175 -1.04 21.73 27.75
C THR A 175 -1.33 21.74 29.26
N PRO A 176 -2.32 20.96 29.75
CA PRO A 176 -2.66 20.90 31.16
C PRO A 176 -1.53 20.24 31.96
N GLY A 177 -1.25 20.83 33.11
CA GLY A 177 -0.21 20.38 34.02
C GLY A 177 0.01 21.38 35.15
N TYR A 178 0.87 21.06 36.08
CA TYR A 178 1.14 21.90 37.24
C TYR A 178 2.58 21.77 37.70
N TYR A 179 3.02 22.75 38.49
CA TYR A 179 4.28 22.68 39.21
C TYR A 179 3.97 22.35 40.68
N PRO A 180 4.31 21.14 41.16
CA PRO A 180 3.97 20.74 42.52
C PRO A 180 4.66 21.61 43.60
N ASP A 181 5.82 22.21 43.29
CA ASP A 181 6.66 22.95 44.25
C ASP A 181 6.96 24.41 43.83
N GLY A 182 6.11 25.08 43.03
CA GLY A 182 6.25 26.52 42.71
C GLY A 182 7.51 26.94 41.92
N GLY A 183 8.17 25.98 41.26
CA GLY A 183 9.44 26.18 40.55
C GLY A 183 10.16 24.91 40.10
N GLY A 184 9.58 23.74 40.36
CA GLY A 184 10.11 22.42 39.97
C GLY A 184 9.85 22.03 38.50
N ARG A 185 9.87 20.72 38.22
CA ARG A 185 9.55 20.19 36.89
C ARG A 185 8.04 20.26 36.62
N PHE A 186 7.64 20.82 35.48
CA PHE A 186 6.24 20.79 35.02
C PHE A 186 5.75 19.34 34.88
N ILE A 187 4.64 19.01 35.56
CA ILE A 187 3.97 17.72 35.47
C ILE A 187 2.73 17.86 34.59
N SER A 188 2.82 17.40 33.35
CA SER A 188 1.67 17.30 32.44
C SER A 188 0.84 16.06 32.75
N PHE A 189 -0.48 16.15 32.58
CA PHE A 189 -1.42 15.02 32.72
C PHE A 189 -2.46 15.00 31.58
N LEU A 190 -3.15 13.87 31.41
CA LEU A 190 -4.23 13.72 30.42
C LEU A 190 -5.57 14.07 31.07
N LEU A 191 -6.34 14.99 30.48
CA LEU A 191 -7.65 15.39 31.01
C LEU A 191 -8.67 14.24 30.97
N ASN A 192 -8.52 13.32 30.02
CA ASN A 192 -9.45 12.21 29.74
C ASN A 192 -9.11 10.88 30.44
N ASP A 193 -8.30 10.87 31.49
CA ASP A 193 -7.86 9.65 32.19
C ASP A 193 -8.84 9.12 33.26
N GLY A 194 -9.98 9.79 33.45
CA GLY A 194 -11.00 9.42 34.43
C GLY A 194 -10.68 9.83 35.87
N ARG A 195 -9.57 10.53 36.13
CA ARG A 195 -9.28 11.14 37.44
C ARG A 195 -10.12 12.39 37.64
N ASN A 196 -10.23 12.80 38.90
CA ASN A 196 -10.89 14.05 39.27
C ASN A 196 -9.86 15.17 39.28
N TYR A 197 -10.15 16.23 38.52
CA TYR A 197 -9.33 17.44 38.45
C TYR A 197 -10.11 18.63 38.98
N GLN A 198 -9.42 19.50 39.71
CA GLN A 198 -9.96 20.77 40.15
C GLN A 198 -9.40 21.91 39.29
N VAL A 199 -10.28 22.81 38.91
CA VAL A 199 -9.98 24.00 38.12
C VAL A 199 -10.18 25.25 38.96
N TRP A 200 -9.34 26.26 38.75
CA TRP A 200 -9.53 27.62 39.25
C TRP A 200 -9.38 28.60 38.08
N ILE A 201 -10.42 29.39 37.82
CA ILE A 201 -10.42 30.47 36.84
C ILE A 201 -10.65 31.77 37.59
N LYS A 202 -9.76 32.74 37.40
CA LYS A 202 -9.89 34.07 37.98
C LYS A 202 -9.68 35.14 36.92
N TYR A 203 -10.62 36.08 36.86
CA TYR A 203 -10.57 37.27 36.03
C TYR A 203 -10.64 38.52 36.89
N GLN A 204 -9.58 39.32 36.85
CA GLN A 204 -9.49 40.58 37.61
C GLN A 204 -8.50 41.51 36.91
N ASN A 205 -8.73 42.82 36.96
CA ASN A 205 -7.80 43.83 36.42
C ASN A 205 -7.40 43.59 34.95
N LEU A 206 -8.37 43.17 34.11
CA LEU A 206 -8.15 42.81 32.69
C LEU A 206 -7.13 41.67 32.49
N THR A 207 -6.93 40.84 33.50
CA THR A 207 -6.08 39.64 33.42
C THR A 207 -6.89 38.41 33.76
N ILE A 208 -6.63 37.34 33.02
CA ILE A 208 -7.19 36.03 33.29
C ILE A 208 -6.10 35.06 33.74
N SER A 209 -6.44 34.22 34.70
CA SER A 209 -5.63 33.09 35.13
C SER A 209 -6.47 31.82 35.17
N VAL A 210 -5.88 30.73 34.69
CA VAL A 210 -6.49 29.39 34.66
C VAL A 210 -5.49 28.41 35.25
N THR A 211 -5.92 27.67 36.26
CA THR A 211 -5.13 26.62 36.92
C THR A 211 -5.93 25.33 36.91
N VAL A 212 -5.29 24.21 36.60
CA VAL A 212 -5.90 22.88 36.70
C VAL A 212 -4.91 21.92 37.35
N ALA A 213 -5.39 21.14 38.31
CA ALA A 213 -4.57 20.16 39.02
C ALA A 213 -5.42 18.98 39.51
N PRO A 214 -4.80 17.83 39.84
CA PRO A 214 -5.49 16.77 40.56
C PRO A 214 -6.15 17.31 41.84
N VAL A 215 -7.34 16.80 42.16
CA VAL A 215 -8.06 17.20 43.37
C VAL A 215 -7.19 17.01 44.61
N GLY A 216 -7.09 18.06 45.44
CA GLY A 216 -6.31 18.06 46.68
C GLY A 216 -4.87 18.61 46.57
N GLU A 217 -4.40 18.91 45.35
CA GLU A 217 -3.06 19.45 45.10
C GLU A 217 -3.15 20.85 44.45
N LYS A 218 -3.66 21.85 45.18
CA LYS A 218 -3.73 23.24 44.66
C LYS A 218 -2.31 23.77 44.39
N PRO A 219 -1.90 23.97 43.13
CA PRO A 219 -0.56 24.42 42.81
C PRO A 219 -0.42 25.92 43.10
N GLU A 220 0.79 26.36 43.39
CA GLU A 220 1.11 27.80 43.46
C GLU A 220 1.18 28.45 42.06
N ASP A 221 1.50 27.65 41.02
CA ASP A 221 1.63 28.10 39.64
C ASP A 221 0.42 27.75 38.77
N CYS A 222 -0.06 28.72 37.99
CA CYS A 222 -1.16 28.56 37.03
C CYS A 222 -0.72 27.97 35.67
N VAL A 223 -1.68 27.39 34.94
CA VAL A 223 -1.49 26.90 33.57
C VAL A 223 -1.47 28.07 32.60
N ILE A 224 -2.46 28.96 32.67
CA ILE A 224 -2.45 30.23 31.95
C ILE A 224 -2.31 31.31 33.02
N CYS A 225 -1.19 32.04 33.03
CA CYS A 225 -0.84 32.96 34.11
C CYS A 225 -0.83 34.40 33.64
N GLN A 226 -1.62 35.24 34.34
CA GLN A 226 -1.60 36.70 34.20
C GLN A 226 -1.70 37.16 32.75
N SER A 227 -2.47 36.43 31.93
CA SER A 227 -2.62 36.73 30.52
C SER A 227 -3.54 37.95 30.36
N PRO A 228 -3.07 39.03 29.72
CA PRO A 228 -3.90 40.20 29.48
C PRO A 228 -5.07 39.83 28.56
N LEU A 229 -6.30 40.13 28.99
CA LEU A 229 -7.50 39.85 28.22
C LEU A 229 -8.57 40.91 28.51
N ASN A 230 -8.87 41.73 27.50
CA ASN A 230 -9.95 42.70 27.59
C ASN A 230 -11.27 42.05 27.15
N LEU A 231 -12.19 41.85 28.10
CA LEU A 231 -13.50 41.23 27.84
C LEU A 231 -14.63 42.27 27.76
N THR A 232 -14.30 43.57 27.77
CA THR A 232 -15.29 44.66 27.95
C THR A 232 -16.32 44.67 26.83
N ASP A 233 -15.90 44.38 25.60
CA ASP A 233 -16.78 44.35 24.42
C ASP A 233 -17.48 43.00 24.23
N VAL A 234 -17.04 41.97 24.96
CA VAL A 234 -17.59 40.61 24.88
C VAL A 234 -18.72 40.44 25.89
N PHE A 235 -18.49 40.87 27.13
CA PHE A 235 -19.44 40.67 28.23
C PHE A 235 -20.57 41.68 28.14
N GLU A 236 -21.81 41.21 28.29
CA GLU A 236 -22.97 42.08 28.40
C GLU A 236 -23.14 42.60 29.83
N ASP A 237 -24.20 43.36 30.07
CA ASP A 237 -24.57 43.85 31.40
C ASP A 237 -24.86 42.71 32.40
N GLU A 238 -25.57 41.69 31.91
CA GLU A 238 -25.93 40.47 32.64
C GLU A 238 -25.89 39.25 31.70
N MET A 239 -25.29 38.15 32.14
CA MET A 239 -25.07 36.95 31.34
C MET A 239 -25.36 35.67 32.12
N TYR A 240 -25.64 34.56 31.43
CA TYR A 240 -25.64 33.24 32.03
C TYR A 240 -24.21 32.73 32.12
N VAL A 241 -23.93 31.97 33.18
CA VAL A 241 -22.67 31.25 33.37
C VAL A 241 -22.94 29.76 33.54
N GLY A 242 -22.04 28.90 33.08
CA GLY A 242 -22.16 27.47 33.30
C GLY A 242 -21.19 26.66 32.47
N PHE A 243 -21.66 25.51 31.98
CA PHE A 243 -20.85 24.55 31.23
C PHE A 243 -21.55 24.06 29.98
N THR A 244 -20.77 23.73 28.95
CA THR A 244 -21.26 23.09 27.72
C THR A 244 -20.27 22.01 27.28
N ALA A 245 -20.76 20.93 26.67
CA ALA A 245 -19.92 19.87 26.14
C ALA A 245 -20.52 19.32 24.83
N GLY A 246 -19.63 18.86 23.96
CA GLY A 246 -19.96 18.25 22.67
C GLY A 246 -19.41 16.84 22.57
N THR A 247 -20.24 15.90 22.15
CA THR A 247 -19.80 14.55 21.73
C THR A 247 -19.87 14.45 20.22
N GLY A 248 -18.97 13.69 19.62
CA GLY A 248 -18.91 13.45 18.17
C GLY A 248 -18.87 11.96 17.90
N ASN A 249 -18.01 11.54 16.96
CA ASN A 249 -17.61 10.13 16.83
C ASN A 249 -16.72 9.67 18.00
N LEU A 250 -16.09 10.61 18.68
CA LEU A 250 -15.46 10.41 19.97
C LEU A 250 -16.48 10.71 21.06
N THR A 251 -16.63 9.80 22.02
CA THR A 251 -17.59 9.96 23.11
C THR A 251 -16.94 9.72 24.45
N GLN A 252 -17.27 10.61 25.38
CA GLN A 252 -16.83 10.54 26.75
C GLN A 252 -17.90 11.18 27.63
N SER A 253 -18.03 10.69 28.87
CA SER A 253 -18.91 11.37 29.81
C SER A 253 -18.18 12.54 30.46
N HIS A 254 -18.71 13.75 30.29
CA HIS A 254 -18.15 14.96 30.89
C HIS A 254 -18.94 15.27 32.17
N LYS A 255 -18.31 15.05 33.33
CA LYS A 255 -18.97 15.13 34.63
C LYS A 255 -18.41 16.30 35.44
N ILE A 256 -19.29 17.14 35.96
CA ILE A 256 -18.98 18.17 36.96
C ILE A 256 -19.48 17.67 38.31
N LEU A 257 -18.56 17.54 39.27
CA LEU A 257 -18.81 16.97 40.59
C LEU A 257 -19.18 18.05 41.60
N SER A 258 -18.56 19.23 41.48
CA SER A 258 -18.84 20.38 42.33
C SER A 258 -18.45 21.67 41.61
N TRP A 259 -19.06 22.79 41.99
CA TRP A 259 -18.85 24.09 41.36
C TRP A 259 -19.08 25.24 42.34
N SER A 260 -18.14 26.18 42.39
CA SER A 260 -18.28 27.46 43.07
C SER A 260 -18.07 28.61 42.09
N PHE A 261 -18.75 29.71 42.36
CA PHE A 261 -18.64 30.94 41.57
C PHE A 261 -18.79 32.14 42.48
N SER A 262 -18.03 33.19 42.18
CA SER A 262 -18.11 34.48 42.84
C SER A 262 -17.82 35.58 41.83
N ASN A 263 -18.65 36.62 41.81
CA ASN A 263 -18.33 37.89 41.12
C ASN A 263 -17.90 38.99 42.11
N THR A 264 -17.40 38.58 43.27
CA THR A 264 -16.80 39.46 44.29
C THR A 264 -15.30 39.21 44.34
N ASP A 265 -14.55 40.20 44.86
CA ASP A 265 -13.08 40.14 44.95
C ASP A 265 -12.59 39.23 46.10
N ASN A 266 -13.33 38.15 46.41
CA ASN A 266 -13.05 37.26 47.53
C ASN A 266 -12.61 35.87 47.04
N ASP A 267 -11.31 35.58 47.12
CA ASP A 267 -10.71 34.33 46.64
C ASP A 267 -10.97 33.10 47.55
N SER A 268 -11.56 33.28 48.74
CA SER A 268 -11.68 32.20 49.75
C SER A 268 -12.73 31.12 49.42
N TRP A 269 -13.53 31.28 48.36
CA TRP A 269 -14.66 30.38 48.06
C TRP A 269 -14.27 29.08 47.37
N SER A 270 -13.06 28.96 46.82
CA SER A 270 -12.58 27.70 46.28
C SER A 270 -12.36 26.62 47.35
N ASP A 271 -12.19 27.04 48.61
CA ASP A 271 -11.94 26.15 49.75
C ASP A 271 -13.24 25.48 50.25
N GLY A 272 -14.40 25.96 49.80
CA GLY A 272 -15.71 25.39 50.14
C GLY A 272 -16.08 24.12 49.35
N LEU A 273 -15.29 23.74 48.34
CA LEU A 273 -15.53 22.53 47.55
C LEU A 273 -15.08 21.28 48.30
N ILE A 274 -15.95 20.28 48.37
CA ILE A 274 -15.62 18.99 48.97
C ILE A 274 -14.69 18.22 48.01
N THR A 275 -13.45 18.03 48.42
CA THR A 275 -12.40 17.32 47.65
C THR A 275 -12.24 15.85 48.03
N GLN A 276 -12.87 15.42 49.13
CA GLN A 276 -12.77 14.07 49.69
C GLN A 276 -14.02 13.24 49.39
N GLY A 277 -13.88 11.92 49.25
CA GLY A 277 -15.01 11.02 49.04
C GLY A 277 -15.69 11.12 47.67
N LEU A 278 -15.01 11.73 46.68
CA LEU A 278 -15.52 11.85 45.33
C LEU A 278 -15.49 10.49 44.59
N PRO A 279 -16.43 10.23 43.67
CA PRO A 279 -16.44 9.03 42.84
C PRO A 279 -15.20 9.00 41.93
N SER A 280 -14.66 7.80 41.68
CA SER A 280 -13.58 7.58 40.72
C SER A 280 -14.14 7.03 39.41
N PHE A 281 -13.65 7.55 38.28
CA PHE A 281 -14.01 7.09 36.95
C PHE A 281 -12.82 6.51 36.19
N VAL A 282 -11.71 6.25 36.88
CA VAL A 282 -10.54 5.59 36.31
C VAL A 282 -10.90 4.15 35.96
N LEU A 283 -10.69 3.76 34.70
CA LEU A 283 -10.91 2.39 34.25
C LEU A 283 -9.94 1.45 34.99
N SER A 284 -10.47 0.50 35.75
CA SER A 284 -9.67 -0.50 36.46
C SER A 284 -9.02 -1.47 35.46
N GLY A 285 -7.74 -1.24 35.18
CA GLY A 285 -6.83 -2.19 34.54
C GLY A 285 -5.92 -2.85 35.58
N ASP A 286 -5.63 -4.13 35.37
CA ASP A 286 -4.69 -5.03 36.05
C ASP A 286 -3.57 -4.35 36.90
N PRO A 287 -3.33 -4.75 38.17
CA PRO A 287 -2.38 -4.05 39.05
C PRO A 287 -0.95 -4.48 38.75
N ASN A 288 -0.23 -3.69 37.95
CA ASN A 288 1.21 -3.86 37.77
C ASN A 288 1.96 -2.56 38.08
N ASN A 289 1.92 -2.17 39.36
CA ASN A 289 2.79 -1.11 39.87
C ASN A 289 4.16 -1.72 40.18
N ARG A 290 5.11 -1.64 39.23
CA ARG A 290 6.51 -2.06 39.46
C ARG A 290 7.35 -0.89 39.95
N SER A 291 7.93 -1.10 41.13
CA SER A 291 8.86 -0.23 41.85
C SER A 291 10.02 0.30 40.99
N THR A 292 10.37 1.56 41.25
CA THR A 292 11.43 2.40 40.67
C THR A 292 12.80 1.73 40.47
N GLY A 293 13.11 0.64 41.19
CA GLY A 293 14.34 -0.14 40.97
C GLY A 293 14.39 -0.96 39.66
N PHE A 294 13.24 -1.31 39.08
CA PHE A 294 13.18 -2.09 37.83
C PHE A 294 13.57 -1.23 36.61
N ILE A 295 13.25 0.08 36.64
CA ILE A 295 13.55 1.03 35.56
C ILE A 295 15.06 1.24 35.42
N VAL A 296 15.80 1.34 36.53
CA VAL A 296 17.26 1.54 36.48
C VAL A 296 17.99 0.30 35.92
N GLY A 297 17.54 -0.91 36.27
CA GLY A 297 18.08 -2.15 35.72
C GLY A 297 17.76 -2.37 34.24
N LEU A 298 16.54 -2.01 33.82
CA LEU A 298 16.13 -2.06 32.41
C LEU A 298 16.85 -1.04 31.55
N SER A 299 17.06 0.19 32.06
CA SER A 299 17.78 1.23 31.32
C SER A 299 19.23 0.85 31.05
N ILE A 300 19.93 0.24 32.02
CA ILE A 300 21.31 -0.23 31.84
C ILE A 300 21.35 -1.46 30.91
N GLY A 301 20.43 -2.41 31.07
CA GLY A 301 20.33 -3.58 30.21
C GLY A 301 20.03 -3.22 28.75
N VAL A 302 19.09 -2.30 28.52
CA VAL A 302 18.73 -1.79 27.19
C VAL A 302 19.86 -0.98 26.60
N PHE A 303 20.57 -0.16 27.40
CA PHE A 303 21.72 0.60 26.90
C PHE A 303 22.88 -0.32 26.46
N VAL A 304 23.20 -1.35 27.25
CA VAL A 304 24.21 -2.35 26.89
C VAL A 304 23.78 -3.14 25.65
N LEU A 305 22.50 -3.49 25.54
CA LEU A 305 21.95 -4.19 24.37
C LEU A 305 21.99 -3.29 23.11
N LEU A 306 21.67 -2.00 23.22
CA LEU A 306 21.72 -1.05 22.12
C LEU A 306 23.15 -0.78 21.65
N VAL A 307 24.12 -0.70 22.58
CA VAL A 307 25.53 -0.57 22.23
C VAL A 307 26.03 -1.85 21.56
N ALA A 308 25.67 -3.03 22.06
CA ALA A 308 26.02 -4.31 21.43
C ALA A 308 25.39 -4.45 20.02
N CYS A 309 24.11 -4.11 19.87
CA CYS A 309 23.42 -4.09 18.57
C CYS A 309 24.01 -3.03 17.62
N GLY A 310 24.45 -1.89 18.14
CA GLY A 310 25.13 -0.85 17.37
C GLY A 310 26.51 -1.28 16.88
N VAL A 311 27.30 -1.97 17.71
CA VAL A 311 28.61 -2.52 17.32
C VAL A 311 28.44 -3.67 16.34
N VAL A 312 27.48 -4.58 16.56
CA VAL A 312 27.13 -5.66 15.62
C VAL A 312 26.63 -5.08 14.31
N GLY A 313 25.75 -4.09 14.34
CA GLY A 313 25.27 -3.36 13.16
C GLY A 313 26.42 -2.69 12.40
N PHE A 314 27.35 -2.05 13.09
CA PHE A 314 28.52 -1.43 12.49
C PHE A 314 29.47 -2.45 11.83
N VAL A 315 29.72 -3.59 12.49
CA VAL A 315 30.53 -4.69 11.93
C VAL A 315 29.82 -5.36 10.75
N LEU A 316 28.51 -5.58 10.83
CA LEU A 316 27.70 -6.11 9.73
C LEU A 316 27.64 -5.15 8.55
N ILE A 317 27.49 -3.84 8.78
CA ILE A 317 27.52 -2.82 7.72
C ILE A 317 28.91 -2.73 7.09
N LYS A 318 29.98 -2.79 7.88
CA LYS A 318 31.35 -2.78 7.35
C LYS A 318 31.67 -4.06 6.57
N SER A 319 31.21 -5.22 7.05
CA SER A 319 31.37 -6.50 6.35
C SER A 319 30.51 -6.59 5.09
N LYS A 320 29.28 -6.03 5.11
CA LYS A 320 28.39 -5.96 3.95
C LYS A 320 28.87 -4.96 2.92
N ARG A 321 29.45 -3.82 3.32
CA ARG A 321 30.09 -2.87 2.39
C ARG A 321 31.37 -3.44 1.76
N ARG A 322 32.17 -4.20 2.53
CA ARG A 322 33.36 -4.87 2.00
C ARG A 322 33.00 -6.02 1.07
N SER A 323 32.01 -6.84 1.45
CA SER A 323 31.49 -7.93 0.64
C SER A 323 30.71 -7.43 -0.58
N ALA A 324 30.01 -6.30 -0.52
CA ALA A 324 29.34 -5.71 -1.69
C ALA A 324 30.34 -5.08 -2.67
N LYS A 325 31.45 -4.52 -2.18
CA LYS A 325 32.53 -4.03 -3.04
C LYS A 325 33.26 -5.19 -3.73
N GLU A 326 33.58 -6.25 -2.98
CA GLU A 326 34.20 -7.47 -3.54
C GLU A 326 33.23 -8.22 -4.47
N LYS A 327 31.92 -8.25 -4.16
CA LYS A 327 30.91 -8.89 -5.02
C LYS A 327 30.63 -8.09 -6.28
N ALA A 328 30.63 -6.75 -6.22
CA ALA A 328 30.50 -5.90 -7.41
C ALA A 328 31.73 -5.98 -8.33
N GLU A 329 32.96 -6.04 -7.77
CA GLU A 329 34.18 -6.25 -8.56
C GLU A 329 34.24 -7.68 -9.15
N MET A 330 33.72 -8.68 -8.43
CA MET A 330 33.66 -10.07 -8.89
C MET A 330 32.55 -10.31 -9.92
N GLU A 331 31.35 -9.74 -9.74
CA GLU A 331 30.23 -9.80 -10.70
C GLU A 331 30.60 -9.09 -12.02
N GLU A 332 31.33 -7.97 -11.97
CA GLU A 332 31.85 -7.31 -13.19
C GLU A 332 32.90 -8.19 -13.91
N GLU A 333 33.62 -9.08 -13.21
CA GLU A 333 34.56 -10.03 -13.83
C GLU A 333 33.86 -11.28 -14.41
N TYR A 334 32.78 -11.77 -13.77
CA TYR A 334 31.96 -12.90 -14.24
C TYR A 334 31.10 -12.54 -15.47
N LEU A 335 30.57 -11.32 -15.55
CA LEU A 335 29.70 -10.87 -16.66
C LEU A 335 30.40 -10.92 -18.04
N TYR A 336 31.73 -10.82 -18.06
CA TYR A 336 32.55 -10.81 -19.28
C TYR A 336 33.20 -12.16 -19.64
N GLN A 337 32.82 -13.26 -18.97
CA GLN A 337 33.39 -14.61 -19.17
C GLN A 337 32.38 -15.67 -19.66
N MET A 338 31.19 -15.27 -20.11
CA MET A 338 30.15 -16.17 -20.63
C MET A 338 30.50 -16.75 -22.02
N PRO A 339 30.11 -18.00 -22.35
CA PRO A 339 30.32 -18.60 -23.67
C PRO A 339 29.58 -17.80 -24.76
N GLY A 340 30.28 -17.42 -25.84
CA GLY A 340 29.72 -16.62 -26.95
C GLY A 340 30.10 -15.14 -26.95
N MET A 341 30.82 -14.65 -25.93
CA MET A 341 31.30 -13.27 -25.87
C MET A 341 32.58 -13.05 -26.70
N PRO A 342 32.78 -11.84 -27.28
CA PRO A 342 34.02 -11.49 -27.99
C PRO A 342 35.26 -11.53 -27.09
N THR A 343 36.43 -11.83 -27.66
CA THR A 343 37.68 -12.00 -26.93
C THR A 343 38.04 -10.77 -26.07
N ARG A 344 38.36 -10.98 -24.79
CA ARG A 344 38.85 -9.88 -23.93
C ARG A 344 40.36 -9.69 -24.13
N PHE A 345 40.75 -8.51 -24.62
CA PHE A 345 42.15 -8.10 -24.72
C PHE A 345 42.59 -7.34 -23.46
N SER A 346 43.85 -7.49 -23.06
CA SER A 346 44.44 -6.62 -22.05
C SER A 346 44.85 -5.26 -22.66
N TYR A 347 44.87 -4.21 -21.82
CA TYR A 347 45.31 -2.88 -22.26
C TYR A 347 46.74 -2.91 -22.80
N GLU A 348 47.63 -3.68 -22.17
CA GLU A 348 49.03 -3.77 -22.60
C GLU A 348 49.15 -4.47 -23.96
N GLU A 349 48.32 -5.48 -24.24
CA GLU A 349 48.25 -6.11 -25.56
C GLU A 349 47.78 -5.13 -26.63
N LEU A 350 46.76 -4.32 -26.36
CA LEU A 350 46.30 -3.31 -27.31
C LEU A 350 47.33 -2.19 -27.51
N LYS A 351 48.02 -1.80 -26.44
CA LYS A 351 49.09 -0.82 -26.50
C LYS A 351 50.28 -1.33 -27.33
N ILE A 352 50.66 -2.60 -27.20
CA ILE A 352 51.68 -3.22 -28.05
C ILE A 352 51.18 -3.32 -29.49
N ALA A 353 49.96 -3.84 -29.70
CA ALA A 353 49.38 -4.05 -31.02
C ALA A 353 49.23 -2.75 -31.82
N THR A 354 48.92 -1.64 -31.16
CA THR A 354 48.73 -0.31 -31.78
C THR A 354 49.98 0.56 -31.77
N LYS A 355 51.13 0.02 -31.33
CA LYS A 355 52.39 0.78 -31.14
C LYS A 355 52.18 2.04 -30.30
N ASN A 356 51.54 1.86 -29.15
CA ASN A 356 51.13 2.92 -28.22
C ASN A 356 50.12 3.89 -28.85
N PHE A 357 49.12 3.35 -29.57
CA PHE A 357 48.07 4.11 -30.26
C PHE A 357 48.63 5.17 -31.23
N SER A 358 49.74 4.88 -31.92
CA SER A 358 50.50 5.89 -32.67
C SER A 358 49.83 6.35 -33.97
N LYS A 359 49.05 5.47 -34.61
CA LYS A 359 48.44 5.74 -35.92
C LYS A 359 46.93 5.79 -35.81
N LYS A 360 46.40 7.01 -35.78
CA LYS A 360 44.96 7.28 -35.79
C LYS A 360 44.39 7.08 -37.20
N LEU A 361 43.32 6.30 -37.30
CA LEU A 361 42.58 6.02 -38.54
C LEU A 361 41.41 6.99 -38.73
N GLY A 362 40.82 7.50 -37.65
CA GLY A 362 39.71 8.44 -37.68
C GLY A 362 39.25 8.85 -36.28
N GLU A 363 38.40 9.87 -36.23
CA GLU A 363 37.76 10.41 -35.02
C GLU A 363 36.29 10.72 -35.32
N GLY A 364 35.39 10.38 -34.41
CA GLY A 364 33.96 10.72 -34.51
C GLY A 364 33.34 10.99 -33.13
N GLY A 365 32.03 11.24 -33.08
CA GLY A 365 31.31 11.58 -31.83
C GLY A 365 31.35 10.51 -30.72
N PHE A 366 31.85 9.32 -31.02
CA PHE A 366 31.97 8.19 -30.09
C PHE A 366 33.43 7.83 -29.78
N GLY A 367 34.39 8.68 -30.16
CA GLY A 367 35.81 8.54 -29.82
C GLY A 367 36.74 8.28 -31.01
N SER A 368 37.98 7.89 -30.69
CA SER A 368 39.11 7.79 -31.62
C SER A 368 39.37 6.35 -32.07
N VAL A 369 39.69 6.11 -33.35
CA VAL A 369 40.02 4.78 -33.89
C VAL A 369 41.50 4.71 -34.29
N PHE A 370 42.20 3.64 -33.91
CA PHE A 370 43.64 3.45 -34.15
C PHE A 370 43.93 2.15 -34.92
N GLU A 371 44.94 2.15 -35.78
CA GLU A 371 45.42 0.94 -36.46
C GLU A 371 46.28 0.11 -35.51
N GLY A 372 46.10 -1.21 -35.54
CA GLY A 372 46.95 -2.13 -34.83
C GLY A 372 47.19 -3.44 -35.58
N SER A 373 48.09 -4.26 -35.06
CA SER A 373 48.34 -5.62 -35.55
C SER A 373 48.50 -6.56 -34.36
N LEU A 374 47.72 -7.65 -34.36
CA LEU A 374 47.78 -8.70 -33.35
C LEU A 374 49.01 -9.59 -33.55
N LYS A 375 49.33 -10.43 -32.54
CA LYS A 375 50.52 -11.31 -32.54
C LYS A 375 50.51 -12.35 -33.69
N ASP A 376 49.33 -12.68 -34.20
CA ASP A 376 49.13 -13.57 -35.34
C ASP A 376 49.32 -12.87 -36.70
N GLY A 377 49.60 -11.56 -36.71
CA GLY A 377 49.75 -10.74 -37.91
C GLY A 377 48.43 -10.15 -38.43
N SER A 378 47.29 -10.45 -37.80
CA SER A 378 45.98 -9.90 -38.20
C SER A 378 45.92 -8.40 -37.95
N LYS A 379 45.53 -7.63 -38.97
CA LYS A 379 45.30 -6.18 -38.83
C LYS A 379 43.97 -5.90 -38.13
N ILE A 380 44.00 -4.98 -37.16
CA ILE A 380 42.84 -4.60 -36.36
C ILE A 380 42.64 -3.08 -36.34
N ALA A 381 41.41 -2.66 -36.07
CA ALA A 381 41.05 -1.29 -35.74
C ALA A 381 40.60 -1.23 -34.27
N VAL A 382 41.28 -0.44 -33.45
CA VAL A 382 40.97 -0.28 -32.02
C VAL A 382 40.26 1.05 -31.81
N LYS A 383 38.97 1.00 -31.49
CA LYS A 383 38.14 2.16 -31.16
C LYS A 383 38.20 2.43 -29.67
N CYS A 384 38.72 3.59 -29.28
CA CYS A 384 38.76 4.12 -27.93
C CYS A 384 37.56 5.04 -27.70
N LEU A 385 36.70 4.69 -26.75
CA LEU A 385 35.50 5.48 -26.43
C LEU A 385 35.86 6.62 -25.44
N GLU A 386 35.46 7.86 -25.73
CA GLU A 386 35.79 9.08 -24.96
C GLU A 386 34.49 9.84 -24.54
N GLY A 387 34.35 10.30 -23.29
CA GLY A 387 33.11 10.92 -22.74
C GLY A 387 32.70 10.52 -21.30
N LEU A 388 31.99 11.39 -20.54
CA LEU A 388 31.82 11.26 -19.07
C LEU A 388 30.54 10.57 -18.55
N ALA A 389 29.48 10.37 -19.35
CA ALA A 389 28.18 9.90 -18.82
C ALA A 389 27.47 8.75 -19.58
N HIS A 390 27.74 8.53 -20.88
CA HIS A 390 27.00 7.56 -21.72
C HIS A 390 27.83 6.35 -22.21
N ILE A 391 29.11 6.25 -21.86
CA ILE A 391 30.01 5.20 -22.38
C ILE A 391 29.61 3.81 -21.93
N LYS A 392 29.25 3.61 -20.65
CA LYS A 392 29.01 2.26 -20.11
C LYS A 392 27.87 1.55 -20.82
N LYS A 393 26.72 2.24 -20.98
CA LYS A 393 25.54 1.71 -21.69
C LYS A 393 25.79 1.49 -23.19
N SER A 394 26.48 2.42 -23.87
CA SER A 394 26.80 2.26 -25.30
C SER A 394 27.81 1.13 -25.55
N PHE A 395 28.79 0.96 -24.66
CA PHE A 395 29.78 -0.10 -24.73
C PHE A 395 29.16 -1.47 -24.45
N GLU A 396 28.35 -1.59 -23.40
CA GLU A 396 27.64 -2.84 -23.06
C GLU A 396 26.68 -3.24 -24.17
N ALA A 397 25.88 -2.31 -24.70
CA ALA A 397 25.01 -2.58 -25.84
C ALA A 397 25.80 -3.08 -27.06
N GLU A 398 26.93 -2.45 -27.42
CA GLU A 398 27.72 -2.84 -28.60
C GLU A 398 28.41 -4.21 -28.40
N VAL A 399 28.90 -4.53 -27.20
CA VAL A 399 29.50 -5.84 -26.88
C VAL A 399 28.44 -6.95 -26.82
N GLU A 400 27.27 -6.71 -26.23
CA GLU A 400 26.19 -7.69 -26.08
C GLU A 400 25.45 -7.95 -27.41
N SER A 401 25.13 -6.89 -28.16
CA SER A 401 24.32 -7.03 -29.38
C SER A 401 25.15 -7.34 -30.63
N ILE A 402 26.36 -6.79 -30.81
CA ILE A 402 27.19 -7.05 -32.01
C ILE A 402 28.16 -8.22 -31.76
N GLY A 403 28.53 -8.51 -30.52
CA GLY A 403 29.47 -9.58 -30.19
C GLY A 403 29.01 -10.99 -30.60
N SER A 404 27.70 -11.20 -30.66
CA SER A 404 27.07 -12.47 -31.05
C SER A 404 26.69 -12.52 -32.55
N ILE A 405 26.67 -11.39 -33.26
CA ILE A 405 26.22 -11.30 -34.66
C ILE A 405 27.40 -11.50 -35.61
N HIS A 406 27.35 -12.60 -36.38
CA HIS A 406 28.27 -12.86 -37.49
C HIS A 406 27.52 -12.73 -38.82
N HIS A 407 27.71 -11.63 -39.53
CA HIS A 407 27.07 -11.39 -40.82
C HIS A 407 28.08 -10.90 -41.87
N VAL A 408 27.95 -11.38 -43.12
CA VAL A 408 28.89 -11.07 -44.22
C VAL A 408 29.01 -9.57 -44.53
N ASN A 409 27.97 -8.78 -44.21
CA ASN A 409 27.92 -7.33 -44.46
C ASN A 409 28.10 -6.47 -43.19
N LEU A 410 28.55 -7.05 -42.07
CA LEU A 410 28.89 -6.31 -40.84
C LEU A 410 30.36 -6.53 -40.47
N VAL A 411 31.03 -5.47 -40.03
CA VAL A 411 32.43 -5.56 -39.59
C VAL A 411 32.47 -6.32 -38.27
N ARG A 412 33.21 -7.44 -38.25
CA ARG A 412 33.28 -8.31 -37.08
C ARG A 412 33.93 -7.61 -35.89
N LEU A 413 33.25 -7.64 -34.75
CA LEU A 413 33.84 -7.33 -33.45
C LEU A 413 34.70 -8.51 -33.00
N ARG A 414 36.02 -8.33 -32.98
CA ARG A 414 36.99 -9.36 -32.55
C ARG A 414 37.07 -9.48 -31.04
N GLY A 415 36.79 -8.39 -30.33
CA GLY A 415 36.96 -8.34 -28.90
C GLY A 415 36.82 -6.96 -28.30
N PHE A 416 37.09 -6.87 -27.01
CA PHE A 416 37.03 -5.63 -26.26
C PHE A 416 38.08 -5.58 -25.16
N CYS A 417 38.37 -4.39 -24.65
CA CYS A 417 39.22 -4.18 -23.48
C CYS A 417 38.59 -3.15 -22.55
N THR A 418 38.59 -3.47 -21.26
CA THR A 418 38.20 -2.56 -20.19
C THR A 418 39.43 -2.22 -19.36
N TRP A 419 39.78 -0.94 -19.25
CA TRP A 419 40.94 -0.49 -18.48
C TRP A 419 40.59 0.77 -17.69
N LYS A 420 40.55 0.67 -16.37
CA LYS A 420 40.05 1.75 -15.49
C LYS A 420 38.67 2.24 -15.98
N SER A 421 38.53 3.54 -16.24
CA SER A 421 37.32 4.14 -16.82
C SER A 421 37.28 4.12 -18.35
N GLN A 422 38.34 3.67 -19.03
CA GLN A 422 38.41 3.60 -20.49
C GLN A 422 37.83 2.29 -21.01
N ARG A 423 37.25 2.36 -22.21
CA ARG A 423 36.60 1.25 -22.89
C ARG A 423 37.08 1.22 -24.34
N PHE A 424 37.51 0.04 -24.79
CA PHE A 424 38.05 -0.17 -26.13
C PHE A 424 37.30 -1.30 -26.84
N LEU A 425 36.99 -1.11 -28.11
CA LEU A 425 36.42 -2.13 -28.99
C LEU A 425 37.42 -2.45 -30.10
N VAL A 426 37.58 -3.74 -30.39
CA VAL A 426 38.57 -4.25 -31.35
C VAL A 426 37.82 -4.84 -32.53
N TYR A 427 37.94 -4.21 -33.69
CA TYR A 427 37.32 -4.60 -34.93
C TYR A 427 38.34 -5.15 -35.93
N ASP A 428 37.85 -5.92 -36.90
CA ASP A 428 38.64 -6.21 -38.10
C ASP A 428 39.00 -4.92 -38.85
N PHE A 429 40.25 -4.84 -39.33
CA PHE A 429 40.72 -3.68 -40.09
C PHE A 429 40.08 -3.65 -41.48
N MET A 430 39.37 -2.57 -41.78
CA MET A 430 38.82 -2.31 -43.12
C MET A 430 39.88 -1.71 -44.04
N SER A 431 40.50 -2.53 -44.90
CA SER A 431 41.58 -2.10 -45.79
C SER A 431 41.20 -0.98 -46.77
N ASN A 432 39.92 -0.89 -47.11
CA ASN A 432 39.39 0.09 -48.06
C ASN A 432 38.87 1.37 -47.39
N GLY A 433 38.96 1.48 -46.06
CA GLY A 433 38.42 2.62 -45.32
C GLY A 433 36.89 2.66 -45.27
N SER A 434 36.35 3.73 -44.70
CA SER A 434 34.92 3.92 -44.46
C SER A 434 34.15 4.32 -45.72
N LEU A 435 32.86 4.00 -45.75
CA LEU A 435 32.00 4.19 -46.94
C LEU A 435 31.86 5.67 -47.34
N ASP A 436 31.90 6.60 -46.39
CA ASP A 436 31.89 8.05 -46.66
C ASP A 436 33.05 8.47 -47.57
N ARG A 437 34.22 7.82 -47.44
CA ARG A 437 35.38 8.07 -48.29
C ARG A 437 35.13 7.72 -49.76
N TRP A 438 34.25 6.76 -50.04
CA TRP A 438 33.88 6.34 -51.40
C TRP A 438 32.67 7.08 -51.95
N ILE A 439 31.90 7.75 -51.07
CA ILE A 439 30.71 8.51 -51.43
C ILE A 439 31.04 10.00 -51.67
N TYR A 440 31.94 10.60 -50.88
CA TYR A 440 32.11 12.05 -50.79
C TYR A 440 33.47 12.62 -51.23
N HIS A 441 34.45 11.80 -51.68
CA HIS A 441 35.77 12.33 -52.08
C HIS A 441 35.82 12.90 -53.52
N GLU A 442 36.66 13.93 -53.69
CA GLU A 442 36.85 14.71 -54.93
C GLU A 442 37.70 14.04 -56.03
N ASN A 443 38.36 12.90 -55.77
CA ASN A 443 39.20 12.24 -56.77
C ASN A 443 38.38 11.24 -57.61
N ARG A 444 38.13 11.60 -58.88
CA ARG A 444 37.16 10.94 -59.78
C ARG A 444 37.53 9.54 -60.27
N GLU A 445 38.67 8.98 -59.88
CA GLU A 445 39.13 7.68 -60.41
C GLU A 445 38.49 6.46 -59.71
N HIS A 446 37.78 6.64 -58.58
CA HIS A 446 37.21 5.54 -57.80
C HIS A 446 35.84 5.87 -57.14
N VAL A 447 34.90 6.44 -57.89
CA VAL A 447 33.53 6.70 -57.39
C VAL A 447 32.68 5.45 -57.51
N LEU A 448 31.97 5.05 -56.44
CA LEU A 448 31.04 3.91 -56.49
C LEU A 448 29.94 4.14 -57.53
N GLU A 449 29.83 3.24 -58.52
CA GLU A 449 28.74 3.25 -59.50
C GLU A 449 27.37 3.05 -58.82
N TRP A 450 26.31 3.56 -59.45
CA TRP A 450 24.95 3.53 -58.90
C TRP A 450 24.46 2.13 -58.54
N GLU A 451 24.73 1.14 -59.40
CA GLU A 451 24.35 -0.26 -59.14
C GLU A 451 25.04 -0.81 -57.88
N CYS A 452 26.30 -0.42 -57.65
CA CYS A 452 27.03 -0.79 -56.45
C CYS A 452 26.42 -0.11 -55.20
N ARG A 453 26.03 1.17 -55.30
CA ARG A 453 25.36 1.90 -54.20
C ARG A 453 23.99 1.29 -53.86
N LYS A 454 23.19 0.95 -54.85
CA LYS A 454 21.88 0.29 -54.67
C LYS A 454 22.02 -1.06 -53.98
N LYS A 455 23.03 -1.85 -54.37
CA LYS A 455 23.34 -3.13 -53.72
C LYS A 455 23.73 -2.95 -52.26
N ILE A 456 24.59 -1.97 -51.95
CA ILE A 456 24.97 -1.63 -50.57
C ILE A 456 23.73 -1.26 -49.73
N ILE A 457 22.80 -0.46 -50.26
CA ILE A 457 21.56 -0.07 -49.55
C ILE A 457 20.67 -1.29 -49.28
N LEU A 458 20.50 -2.19 -50.26
CA LEU A 458 19.73 -3.43 -50.12
C LEU A 458 20.33 -4.37 -49.06
N ASP A 459 21.65 -4.48 -49.03
CA ASP A 459 22.37 -5.34 -48.09
C ASP A 459 22.33 -4.79 -46.66
N ILE A 460 22.32 -3.46 -46.48
CA ILE A 460 22.08 -2.81 -45.18
C ILE A 460 20.65 -3.09 -44.69
N ALA A 461 19.64 -2.96 -45.57
CA ALA A 461 18.24 -3.20 -45.20
C ALA A 461 17.98 -4.66 -44.79
N LYS A 462 18.60 -5.64 -45.46
CA LYS A 462 18.49 -7.07 -45.11
C LYS A 462 19.12 -7.40 -43.76
N ALA A 463 20.26 -6.77 -43.42
CA ALA A 463 20.90 -6.94 -42.13
C ALA A 463 20.03 -6.44 -40.96
N GLN A 464 19.27 -5.35 -41.18
CA GLN A 464 18.39 -4.75 -40.17
C GLN A 464 17.07 -5.52 -39.93
N TYR A 465 16.60 -6.28 -40.93
CA TYR A 465 15.38 -7.10 -40.83
C TYR A 465 15.62 -8.44 -40.08
N SER A 466 16.83 -8.97 -40.14
CA SER A 466 17.18 -10.29 -39.59
C SER A 466 17.41 -10.28 -38.07
N THR A 467 17.59 -9.10 -37.45
CA THR A 467 17.75 -8.93 -36.00
C THR A 467 16.42 -8.87 -35.23
N GLY A 468 15.26 -8.83 -35.92
CA GLY A 468 13.93 -8.74 -35.30
C GLY A 468 13.18 -10.06 -35.08
N ALA A 469 13.70 -11.20 -35.56
CA ALA A 469 12.92 -12.44 -35.74
C ALA A 469 13.33 -13.62 -34.82
N SER A 470 13.98 -13.38 -33.69
CA SER A 470 14.23 -14.43 -32.68
C SER A 470 14.04 -13.87 -31.29
N LEU A 471 12.78 -13.79 -30.85
CA LEU A 471 12.41 -13.23 -29.55
C LEU A 471 12.22 -14.35 -28.54
N SER A 472 13.32 -15.01 -28.16
CA SER A 472 13.41 -15.75 -26.89
C SER A 472 14.06 -14.80 -25.89
N THR A 473 13.24 -14.18 -25.06
CA THR A 473 13.66 -13.07 -24.21
C THR A 473 13.61 -13.54 -22.74
N THR A 474 14.76 -13.95 -22.19
CA THR A 474 14.93 -14.29 -20.76
C THR A 474 15.13 -13.04 -19.93
N TRP A 475 14.57 -13.00 -18.72
CA TRP A 475 14.63 -11.85 -17.80
C TRP A 475 15.73 -12.00 -16.75
N THR A 476 16.33 -10.88 -16.34
CA THR A 476 17.32 -10.78 -15.25
C THR A 476 16.99 -9.58 -14.35
N ALA A 477 17.16 -9.74 -13.04
CA ALA A 477 16.71 -8.83 -11.99
C ALA A 477 17.12 -7.35 -12.10
N GLY A 478 16.23 -6.44 -11.66
CA GLY A 478 16.59 -5.05 -11.29
C GLY A 478 15.83 -3.87 -11.92
N PHE A 479 14.75 -4.09 -12.69
CA PHE A 479 13.97 -3.02 -13.33
C PHE A 479 12.46 -3.12 -13.08
N ASP A 480 11.80 -1.96 -12.92
CA ASP A 480 10.36 -1.84 -12.63
C ASP A 480 9.45 -2.24 -13.82
N SER A 481 10.00 -2.20 -15.04
CA SER A 481 9.33 -2.69 -16.25
C SER A 481 10.34 -3.16 -17.29
N ARG A 482 9.91 -4.06 -18.18
CA ARG A 482 10.66 -4.47 -19.38
C ARG A 482 9.76 -4.44 -20.60
N ILE A 483 9.99 -3.46 -21.46
CA ILE A 483 9.24 -3.30 -22.70
C ILE A 483 9.77 -4.24 -23.78
N ILE A 484 8.86 -4.97 -24.42
CA ILE A 484 9.11 -5.88 -25.53
C ILE A 484 8.72 -5.24 -26.86
N LEU A 485 7.53 -4.63 -26.91
CA LEU A 485 7.05 -3.89 -28.07
C LEU A 485 6.65 -2.47 -27.64
N GLY A 486 7.10 -1.47 -28.38
CA GLY A 486 6.65 -0.10 -28.23
C GLY A 486 6.02 0.39 -29.53
N ARG A 487 4.87 1.06 -29.42
CA ARG A 487 4.24 1.75 -30.54
C ARG A 487 4.00 3.20 -30.14
N GLU A 488 4.71 4.09 -30.81
CA GLU A 488 4.60 5.52 -30.59
C GLU A 488 3.93 6.19 -31.80
N ASN A 489 2.93 7.01 -31.52
CA ASN A 489 2.42 8.02 -32.43
C ASN A 489 2.68 9.40 -31.79
N ASN A 490 2.56 10.49 -32.55
CA ASN A 490 2.86 11.86 -32.08
C ASN A 490 2.11 12.29 -30.80
N ARG A 491 1.07 11.56 -30.39
CA ARG A 491 0.16 11.95 -29.31
C ARG A 491 -0.25 10.82 -28.35
N THR A 492 0.08 9.56 -28.63
CA THR A 492 -0.21 8.41 -27.75
C THR A 492 0.88 7.35 -27.91
N ARG A 493 1.30 6.75 -26.80
CA ARG A 493 2.31 5.68 -26.77
C ARG A 493 1.75 4.46 -26.06
N PHE A 494 1.90 3.30 -26.68
CA PHE A 494 1.57 2.02 -26.09
C PHE A 494 2.82 1.18 -25.96
N TYR A 495 2.95 0.48 -24.83
CA TYR A 495 4.06 -0.41 -24.56
C TYR A 495 3.55 -1.76 -24.07
N CYS A 496 4.08 -2.84 -24.63
CA CYS A 496 3.77 -4.20 -24.23
C CYS A 496 5.02 -4.84 -23.62
N GLY A 497 4.88 -5.46 -22.45
CA GLY A 497 6.03 -5.93 -21.68
C GLY A 497 5.69 -6.49 -20.32
N PHE A 498 6.71 -6.73 -19.50
CA PHE A 498 6.58 -7.18 -18.12
C PHE A 498 6.55 -5.98 -17.16
N TYR A 499 5.63 -5.99 -16.19
CA TYR A 499 5.46 -4.94 -15.17
C TYR A 499 5.35 -5.56 -13.78
N CYS A 500 5.99 -4.94 -12.77
CA CYS A 500 5.84 -5.30 -11.35
C CYS A 500 5.10 -4.22 -10.55
N ASP A 501 4.53 -4.64 -9.42
CA ASP A 501 3.63 -3.85 -8.58
C ASP A 501 4.28 -3.33 -7.27
N GLY A 502 5.61 -3.28 -7.15
CA GLY A 502 6.19 -2.83 -5.88
C GLY A 502 7.70 -2.80 -5.75
N ARG A 503 8.17 -2.24 -4.63
CA ARG A 503 9.57 -1.89 -4.34
C ARG A 503 10.58 -3.05 -4.42
N ASN A 504 10.11 -4.30 -4.38
CA ASN A 504 10.96 -5.49 -4.40
C ASN A 504 10.82 -6.33 -5.69
N CYS A 505 9.91 -5.97 -6.62
CA CYS A 505 9.66 -6.63 -7.91
C CYS A 505 9.98 -8.13 -7.97
N THR A 506 9.22 -8.94 -7.23
CA THR A 506 9.37 -10.42 -7.22
C THR A 506 8.30 -11.13 -8.03
N SER A 507 7.31 -10.38 -8.54
CA SER A 507 6.15 -10.90 -9.25
C SER A 507 5.77 -9.93 -10.37
N TYR A 508 5.40 -10.49 -11.53
CA TYR A 508 5.26 -9.75 -12.78
C TYR A 508 4.03 -10.16 -13.56
N VAL A 509 3.47 -9.20 -14.29
CA VAL A 509 2.41 -9.43 -15.28
C VAL A 509 2.90 -9.05 -16.67
N PHE A 510 2.55 -9.86 -17.67
CA PHE A 510 2.71 -9.50 -19.07
C PHE A 510 1.52 -8.65 -19.50
N ALA A 511 1.76 -7.39 -19.81
CA ALA A 511 0.72 -6.38 -19.89
C ALA A 511 0.95 -5.37 -21.03
N ILE A 512 -0.07 -4.56 -21.30
CA ILE A 512 -0.01 -3.39 -22.18
C ILE A 512 -0.26 -2.16 -21.32
N SER A 513 0.62 -1.16 -21.43
CA SER A 513 0.47 0.14 -20.79
C SER A 513 0.29 1.25 -21.83
N ILE A 514 -0.38 2.32 -21.43
CA ILE A 514 -0.52 3.57 -22.19
C ILE A 514 0.23 4.69 -21.46
N ILE A 515 1.00 5.50 -22.22
CA ILE A 515 1.82 6.63 -21.76
C ILE A 515 2.79 6.23 -20.62
N ASP A 516 4.03 5.96 -21.02
CA ASP A 516 5.22 5.73 -20.18
C ASP A 516 5.04 4.85 -18.93
N ALA A 517 4.44 3.66 -19.13
CA ALA A 517 4.23 2.63 -18.10
C ALA A 517 3.33 3.01 -16.91
N GLU A 518 2.66 4.17 -16.95
CA GLU A 518 1.87 4.66 -15.81
C GLU A 518 0.51 3.98 -15.65
N SER A 519 -0.11 3.52 -16.74
CA SER A 519 -1.45 2.92 -16.73
C SER A 519 -1.52 1.62 -17.52
N ILE A 520 -1.71 0.49 -16.82
CA ILE A 520 -1.93 -0.83 -17.44
C ILE A 520 -3.38 -0.96 -17.92
N VAL A 521 -3.56 -1.10 -19.24
CA VAL A 521 -4.87 -1.19 -19.93
C VAL A 521 -5.24 -2.60 -20.36
N TRP A 522 -4.32 -3.55 -20.28
CA TRP A 522 -4.57 -4.97 -20.54
C TRP A 522 -3.50 -5.84 -19.89
N SER A 523 -3.84 -7.05 -19.44
CA SER A 523 -2.89 -8.03 -18.88
C SER A 523 -3.26 -9.45 -19.31
N ALA A 524 -2.26 -10.27 -19.61
CA ALA A 524 -2.44 -11.67 -19.96
C ALA A 524 -2.71 -12.56 -18.73
N ASN A 525 -1.99 -12.29 -17.63
CA ASN A 525 -1.95 -13.14 -16.44
C ASN A 525 -2.25 -12.37 -15.13
N PRO A 526 -3.35 -11.59 -15.05
CA PRO A 526 -3.62 -10.73 -13.89
C PRO A 526 -3.86 -11.50 -12.58
N ALA A 527 -4.31 -12.76 -12.63
CA ALA A 527 -4.59 -13.59 -11.46
C ALA A 527 -3.47 -14.57 -11.11
N ASP A 528 -2.50 -14.75 -12.00
CA ASP A 528 -1.40 -15.70 -11.85
C ASP A 528 -0.07 -15.04 -12.26
N PRO A 529 0.50 -14.19 -11.39
CA PRO A 529 1.72 -13.44 -11.69
C PRO A 529 2.93 -14.39 -11.80
N VAL A 530 3.81 -14.11 -12.76
CA VAL A 530 5.05 -14.87 -12.94
C VAL A 530 6.19 -14.31 -12.09
N GLN A 531 7.15 -15.16 -11.73
CA GLN A 531 8.33 -14.82 -10.96
C GLN A 531 9.50 -14.39 -11.85
N GLU A 532 10.63 -14.15 -11.19
CA GLU A 532 11.92 -13.95 -11.84
C GLU A 532 12.26 -15.08 -12.83
N ASN A 533 12.85 -14.72 -13.97
CA ASN A 533 13.24 -15.61 -15.08
C ASN A 533 12.08 -16.17 -15.92
N ALA A 534 10.86 -15.64 -15.78
CA ALA A 534 9.76 -15.94 -16.67
C ALA A 534 10.12 -15.72 -18.15
N ILE A 535 9.56 -16.58 -19.01
CA ILE A 535 9.87 -16.64 -20.44
C ILE A 535 8.58 -16.42 -21.24
N LEU A 536 8.60 -15.43 -22.12
CA LEU A 536 7.60 -15.30 -23.19
C LEU A 536 8.20 -15.88 -24.48
N ASN A 537 7.58 -16.90 -25.05
CA ASN A 537 8.12 -17.61 -26.20
C ASN A 537 7.05 -17.98 -27.23
N PHE A 538 7.46 -18.04 -28.51
CA PHE A 538 6.69 -18.68 -29.57
C PHE A 538 7.01 -20.18 -29.63
N THR A 539 6.00 -21.03 -29.56
CA THR A 539 6.16 -22.45 -29.81
C THR A 539 6.33 -22.73 -31.30
N ALA A 540 6.94 -23.86 -31.64
CA ALA A 540 7.02 -24.32 -33.03
C ALA A 540 5.65 -24.52 -33.70
N ALA A 541 4.58 -24.63 -32.91
CA ALA A 541 3.20 -24.73 -33.38
C ALA A 541 2.53 -23.36 -33.64
N GLY A 542 3.22 -22.24 -33.39
CA GLY A 542 2.67 -20.89 -33.56
C GLY A 542 1.86 -20.38 -32.37
N GLU A 543 2.18 -20.81 -31.15
CA GLU A 543 1.55 -20.31 -29.92
C GLU A 543 2.44 -19.34 -29.19
N LEU A 544 1.88 -18.24 -28.70
CA LEU A 544 2.56 -17.39 -27.75
C LEU A 544 2.26 -17.92 -26.34
N VAL A 545 3.31 -18.37 -25.66
CA VAL A 545 3.23 -18.98 -24.33
C VAL A 545 4.04 -18.17 -23.34
N LEU A 546 3.43 -17.90 -22.19
CA LEU A 546 4.08 -17.32 -21.02
C LEU A 546 4.36 -18.44 -20.02
N MET A 547 5.63 -18.63 -19.70
CA MET A 547 6.13 -19.61 -18.74
C MET A 547 6.75 -18.91 -17.54
N ASP A 548 6.55 -19.46 -16.33
CA ASP A 548 7.24 -18.99 -15.12
C ASP A 548 8.71 -19.45 -15.12
N GLY A 549 9.52 -18.93 -14.19
CA GLY A 549 10.95 -19.23 -14.07
C GLY A 549 11.27 -20.70 -13.78
N ASP A 550 10.30 -21.48 -13.31
CA ASP A 550 10.41 -22.93 -13.12
C ASP A 550 10.02 -23.75 -14.37
N GLY A 551 9.60 -23.09 -15.45
CA GLY A 551 9.15 -23.70 -16.70
C GLY A 551 7.67 -24.08 -16.75
N SER A 552 6.88 -23.78 -15.71
CA SER A 552 5.43 -23.98 -15.72
C SER A 552 4.74 -23.01 -16.68
N ILE A 553 3.69 -23.46 -17.38
CA ILE A 553 2.92 -22.60 -18.31
C ILE A 553 1.83 -21.88 -17.53
N VAL A 554 1.89 -20.55 -17.55
CA VAL A 554 0.93 -19.66 -16.85
C VAL A 554 -0.14 -19.14 -17.79
N TRP A 555 0.21 -18.83 -19.05
CA TRP A 555 -0.74 -18.32 -20.03
C TRP A 555 -0.38 -18.71 -21.47
N THR A 556 -1.38 -18.87 -22.33
CA THR A 556 -1.21 -19.18 -23.76
C THR A 556 -2.31 -18.55 -24.62
N THR A 557 -1.98 -18.21 -25.87
CA THR A 557 -2.95 -17.72 -26.87
C THR A 557 -3.83 -18.82 -27.47
N ASN A 558 -3.53 -20.11 -27.24
CA ASN A 558 -4.22 -21.26 -27.84
C ASN A 558 -4.32 -21.16 -29.38
N THR A 559 -3.20 -20.80 -30.02
CA THR A 559 -3.09 -20.61 -31.47
C THR A 559 -2.37 -21.75 -32.20
N ALA A 560 -2.23 -22.92 -31.56
CA ALA A 560 -1.54 -24.07 -32.14
C ALA A 560 -2.09 -24.40 -33.53
N GLY A 561 -1.18 -24.54 -34.50
CA GLY A 561 -1.51 -24.93 -35.87
C GLY A 561 -2.18 -23.83 -36.71
N LYS A 562 -2.24 -22.59 -36.22
CA LYS A 562 -2.82 -21.44 -36.95
C LYS A 562 -1.78 -20.60 -37.71
N SER A 563 -0.59 -21.15 -37.95
CA SER A 563 0.48 -20.52 -38.76
C SER A 563 0.86 -19.10 -38.31
N VAL A 564 0.86 -18.82 -37.00
CA VAL A 564 1.32 -17.53 -36.48
C VAL A 564 2.80 -17.34 -36.80
N VAL A 565 3.14 -16.23 -37.46
CA VAL A 565 4.52 -15.88 -37.84
C VAL A 565 5.06 -14.68 -37.09
N GLY A 566 4.22 -13.95 -36.36
CA GLY A 566 4.66 -12.79 -35.59
C GLY A 566 3.60 -12.17 -34.68
N MET A 567 4.06 -11.20 -33.90
CA MET A 567 3.29 -10.38 -32.96
C MET A 567 3.53 -8.90 -33.27
N ASN A 568 2.49 -8.09 -33.17
CA ASN A 568 2.57 -6.63 -33.37
C ASN A 568 1.66 -5.89 -32.40
N LEU A 569 2.04 -4.66 -32.03
CA LEU A 569 1.22 -3.75 -31.22
C LEU A 569 0.72 -2.61 -32.11
N THR A 570 -0.60 -2.47 -32.23
CA THR A 570 -1.21 -1.42 -33.06
C THR A 570 -1.11 -0.04 -32.41
N ASP A 571 -1.35 1.01 -33.21
CA ASP A 571 -1.46 2.40 -32.74
C ASP A 571 -2.69 2.67 -31.86
N THR A 572 -3.62 1.72 -31.80
CA THR A 572 -4.78 1.73 -30.89
C THR A 572 -4.55 0.93 -29.60
N GLY A 573 -3.37 0.34 -29.41
CA GLY A 573 -3.05 -0.49 -28.24
C GLY A 573 -3.55 -1.94 -28.30
N ASN A 574 -3.92 -2.43 -29.48
CA ASN A 574 -4.29 -3.83 -29.70
C ASN A 574 -3.04 -4.67 -29.97
N LEU A 575 -2.81 -5.71 -29.17
CA LEU A 575 -1.73 -6.68 -29.41
C LEU A 575 -2.27 -7.77 -30.31
N VAL A 576 -1.70 -7.92 -31.51
CA VAL A 576 -2.18 -8.85 -32.53
C VAL A 576 -1.13 -9.90 -32.88
N LEU A 577 -1.56 -11.15 -33.00
CA LEU A 577 -0.80 -12.21 -33.64
C LEU A 577 -1.29 -12.38 -35.08
N PHE A 578 -0.36 -12.50 -36.03
CA PHE A 578 -0.68 -12.58 -37.44
C PHE A 578 -0.04 -13.79 -38.12
N ASP A 579 -0.71 -14.29 -39.16
CA ASP A 579 -0.22 -15.38 -40.01
C ASP A 579 0.68 -14.88 -41.15
N ASP A 580 1.19 -15.81 -41.95
CA ASP A 580 2.03 -15.55 -43.13
C ASP A 580 1.35 -14.70 -44.21
N ARG A 581 0.02 -14.55 -44.16
CA ARG A 581 -0.79 -13.68 -45.02
C ARG A 581 -1.11 -12.35 -44.38
N ASN A 582 -0.51 -12.05 -43.22
CA ASN A 582 -0.75 -10.85 -42.43
C ASN A 582 -2.21 -10.73 -41.93
N SER A 583 -2.92 -11.87 -41.82
CA SER A 583 -4.27 -11.94 -41.25
C SER A 583 -4.19 -12.07 -39.74
N VAL A 584 -5.07 -11.38 -39.02
CA VAL A 584 -5.12 -11.45 -37.55
C VAL A 584 -5.64 -12.83 -37.11
N VAL A 585 -4.81 -13.56 -36.38
CA VAL A 585 -5.12 -14.89 -35.82
C VAL A 585 -5.62 -14.80 -34.39
N TRP A 586 -5.07 -13.85 -33.63
CA TRP A 586 -5.43 -13.58 -32.24
C TRP A 586 -5.22 -12.09 -31.94
N GLN A 587 -6.05 -11.53 -31.05
CA GLN A 587 -5.90 -10.13 -30.63
C GLN A 587 -6.30 -9.92 -29.17
N SER A 588 -5.63 -9.01 -28.46
CA SER A 588 -5.91 -8.70 -27.07
C SER A 588 -7.28 -8.07 -26.86
N PHE A 589 -7.81 -7.35 -27.85
CA PHE A 589 -9.12 -6.72 -27.78
C PHE A 589 -10.28 -7.72 -27.57
N ASP A 590 -10.09 -8.99 -27.93
CA ASP A 590 -11.08 -10.05 -27.71
C ASP A 590 -11.04 -10.63 -26.28
N TYR A 591 -10.06 -10.23 -25.47
CA TYR A 591 -9.84 -10.71 -24.10
C TYR A 591 -9.67 -9.52 -23.14
N PRO A 592 -10.69 -8.66 -22.97
CA PRO A 592 -10.57 -7.49 -22.11
C PRO A 592 -10.38 -7.88 -20.64
N THR A 593 -9.67 -7.04 -19.89
CA THR A 593 -9.45 -7.22 -18.44
C THR A 593 -10.39 -6.34 -17.63
N ASP A 594 -9.93 -5.18 -17.19
CA ASP A 594 -10.63 -4.15 -16.43
C ASP A 594 -10.89 -2.90 -17.27
N CYS A 595 -10.32 -2.81 -18.49
CA CYS A 595 -10.33 -1.61 -19.32
C CYS A 595 -10.85 -1.87 -20.74
N LEU A 596 -11.36 -0.79 -21.36
CA LEU A 596 -11.62 -0.69 -22.80
C LEU A 596 -10.87 0.50 -23.39
N LEU A 597 -10.29 0.29 -24.58
CA LEU A 597 -9.65 1.36 -25.35
C LEU A 597 -10.60 1.89 -26.46
N PRO A 598 -10.41 3.14 -26.91
CA PRO A 598 -11.21 3.70 -27.99
C PRO A 598 -11.17 2.81 -29.24
N GLY A 599 -12.35 2.48 -29.78
CA GLY A 599 -12.53 1.57 -30.91
C GLY A 599 -12.80 0.11 -30.51
N GLN A 600 -12.52 -0.28 -29.27
CA GLN A 600 -12.75 -1.64 -28.78
C GLN A 600 -14.25 -1.92 -28.56
N LYS A 601 -14.66 -3.16 -28.81
CA LYS A 601 -16.00 -3.68 -28.56
C LYS A 601 -15.96 -4.69 -27.41
N LEU A 602 -16.89 -4.57 -26.46
CA LEU A 602 -17.15 -5.61 -25.47
C LEU A 602 -18.38 -6.41 -25.93
N PHE A 603 -18.16 -7.63 -26.38
CA PHE A 603 -19.21 -8.52 -26.87
C PHE A 603 -19.89 -9.30 -25.75
N GLN A 604 -21.12 -9.74 -26.01
CA GLN A 604 -21.81 -10.72 -25.18
C GLN A 604 -20.94 -11.97 -24.98
N GLY A 605 -20.82 -12.40 -23.72
CA GLY A 605 -19.94 -13.47 -23.27
C GLY A 605 -18.58 -12.99 -22.72
N GLN A 606 -18.18 -11.75 -23.00
CA GLN A 606 -17.02 -11.11 -22.39
C GLN A 606 -17.43 -10.31 -21.15
N LYS A 607 -16.47 -10.09 -20.25
CA LYS A 607 -16.65 -9.31 -19.03
C LYS A 607 -15.48 -8.38 -18.83
N LEU A 608 -15.75 -7.18 -18.33
CA LEU A 608 -14.74 -6.41 -17.60
C LEU A 608 -14.77 -6.89 -16.15
N ILE A 609 -13.61 -7.05 -15.52
CA ILE A 609 -13.47 -7.49 -14.13
C ILE A 609 -12.52 -6.54 -13.42
N SER A 610 -12.95 -5.92 -12.32
CA SER A 610 -12.15 -4.94 -11.59
C SER A 610 -10.93 -5.56 -10.90
N ARG A 611 -9.96 -4.73 -10.51
CA ARG A 611 -8.85 -5.14 -9.62
C ARG A 611 -9.18 -4.86 -8.17
N ALA A 612 -8.45 -5.47 -7.23
CA ALA A 612 -8.68 -5.30 -5.79
C ALA A 612 -8.36 -3.90 -5.30
N SER A 613 -7.35 -3.27 -5.89
CA SER A 613 -7.10 -1.85 -5.70
C SER A 613 -6.41 -1.29 -6.95
N SER A 614 -6.35 0.04 -7.06
CA SER A 614 -5.56 0.69 -8.11
C SER A 614 -4.06 0.41 -7.98
N ALA A 615 -3.59 0.04 -6.78
CA ALA A 615 -2.21 -0.27 -6.43
C ALA A 615 -1.94 -1.77 -6.24
N ASP A 616 -2.92 -2.62 -6.57
CA ASP A 616 -2.78 -4.07 -6.54
C ASP A 616 -3.09 -4.60 -7.94
N LEU A 617 -2.05 -4.81 -8.72
CA LEU A 617 -2.11 -5.33 -10.09
C LEU A 617 -2.40 -6.83 -10.13
N MET A 618 -2.30 -7.52 -8.98
CA MET A 618 -2.19 -8.99 -8.90
C MET A 618 -3.43 -9.63 -8.24
N THR A 619 -4.16 -8.90 -7.41
CA THR A 619 -5.39 -9.38 -6.78
C THR A 619 -6.60 -8.88 -7.54
N VAL A 620 -7.42 -9.80 -8.02
CA VAL A 620 -8.69 -9.48 -8.69
C VAL A 620 -9.79 -9.32 -7.64
N GLN A 621 -10.47 -8.16 -7.61
CA GLN A 621 -11.77 -8.02 -6.96
C GLN A 621 -12.87 -8.11 -8.01
N LYS A 622 -14.09 -8.34 -7.55
CA LYS A 622 -15.03 -9.09 -8.36
C LYS A 622 -16.26 -8.28 -8.74
N HIS A 623 -16.09 -6.98 -9.00
CA HIS A 623 -17.07 -6.26 -9.80
C HIS A 623 -16.86 -6.67 -11.24
N SER A 624 -17.94 -7.02 -11.92
CA SER A 624 -17.88 -7.37 -13.33
C SER A 624 -18.95 -6.66 -14.12
N LEU A 625 -18.59 -6.21 -15.32
CA LEU A 625 -19.51 -5.56 -16.24
C LEU A 625 -19.58 -6.38 -17.53
N GLN A 626 -20.79 -6.73 -17.96
CA GLN A 626 -20.98 -7.60 -19.12
C GLN A 626 -22.20 -7.22 -19.95
N VAL A 627 -22.11 -7.49 -21.26
CA VAL A 627 -23.24 -7.32 -22.18
C VAL A 627 -24.09 -8.59 -22.17
N THR A 628 -25.40 -8.41 -22.04
CA THR A 628 -26.42 -9.46 -22.03
C THR A 628 -27.36 -9.32 -23.23
N ASP A 629 -28.37 -10.19 -23.31
CA ASP A 629 -29.48 -10.08 -24.26
C ASP A 629 -30.42 -8.90 -23.96
N ARG A 630 -30.36 -8.33 -22.74
CA ARG A 630 -31.19 -7.19 -22.34
C ARG A 630 -30.47 -5.84 -22.39
N GLY A 631 -29.15 -5.82 -22.29
CA GLY A 631 -28.39 -4.59 -22.04
C GLY A 631 -27.01 -4.82 -21.42
N LEU A 632 -26.39 -3.74 -20.97
CA LEU A 632 -25.13 -3.76 -20.20
C LEU A 632 -25.45 -3.88 -18.70
N LEU A 633 -24.93 -4.90 -18.02
CA LEU A 633 -25.21 -5.14 -16.59
C LEU A 633 -23.92 -5.27 -15.77
N GLY A 634 -23.93 -4.67 -14.58
CA GLY A 634 -22.87 -4.74 -13.59
C GLY A 634 -23.24 -5.68 -12.44
N TYR A 635 -22.31 -6.53 -12.02
CA TYR A 635 -22.48 -7.54 -10.99
C TYR A 635 -21.37 -7.46 -9.95
N VAL A 636 -21.72 -7.70 -8.69
CA VAL A 636 -20.75 -8.06 -7.65
C VAL A 636 -20.72 -9.57 -7.50
N GLU A 637 -19.52 -10.15 -7.48
CA GLU A 637 -19.39 -11.59 -7.34
C GLU A 637 -19.80 -12.02 -5.93
N SER A 638 -20.79 -12.88 -5.94
CA SER A 638 -21.39 -13.59 -4.82
C SER A 638 -21.97 -14.88 -5.41
N ASN A 639 -22.50 -15.75 -4.56
CA ASN A 639 -23.11 -16.99 -5.03
C ASN A 639 -24.61 -17.04 -4.65
N PRO A 640 -25.54 -16.73 -5.58
CA PRO A 640 -25.32 -16.34 -6.99
C PRO A 640 -24.86 -14.87 -7.16
N PRO A 641 -24.28 -14.48 -8.32
CA PRO A 641 -23.85 -13.11 -8.58
C PRO A 641 -25.02 -12.11 -8.52
N GLN A 642 -24.81 -10.97 -7.87
CA GLN A 642 -25.86 -9.97 -7.63
C GLN A 642 -25.65 -8.76 -8.54
N ALA A 643 -26.67 -8.38 -9.31
CA ALA A 643 -26.61 -7.23 -10.20
C ALA A 643 -26.79 -5.92 -9.41
N TYR A 644 -25.93 -4.93 -9.65
CA TYR A 644 -25.98 -3.58 -9.05
C TYR A 644 -26.18 -2.45 -10.07
N TYR A 645 -25.94 -2.73 -11.35
CA TYR A 645 -26.10 -1.76 -12.44
C TYR A 645 -26.78 -2.41 -13.64
N HIS A 646 -27.64 -1.67 -14.33
CA HIS A 646 -28.18 -2.07 -15.63
C HIS A 646 -28.41 -0.87 -16.54
N TRP A 647 -28.08 -1.03 -17.82
CA TRP A 647 -28.48 -0.16 -18.91
C TRP A 647 -29.15 -1.00 -19.99
N LEU A 648 -30.49 -0.95 -20.00
CA LEU A 648 -31.33 -1.83 -20.80
C LEU A 648 -31.62 -1.25 -22.18
N ALA A 649 -31.67 -2.12 -23.20
CA ALA A 649 -32.11 -1.79 -24.54
C ALA A 649 -33.62 -2.08 -24.70
N TYR A 650 -34.36 -1.12 -25.23
CA TYR A 650 -35.80 -1.20 -25.47
C TYR A 650 -36.12 -1.20 -26.97
N GLY A 651 -37.23 -1.83 -27.35
CA GLY A 651 -37.68 -1.89 -28.75
C GLY A 651 -37.63 -3.30 -29.35
N ASN A 652 -37.95 -3.40 -30.64
CA ASN A 652 -37.97 -4.68 -31.36
C ASN A 652 -36.55 -5.18 -31.63
N ASP A 653 -36.32 -6.46 -31.38
CA ASP A 653 -35.04 -7.10 -31.67
C ASP A 653 -34.88 -7.32 -33.18
N THR A 654 -33.99 -6.55 -33.79
CA THR A 654 -33.64 -6.65 -35.22
C THR A 654 -32.23 -7.19 -35.42
N HIS A 655 -31.52 -7.48 -34.33
CA HIS A 655 -30.10 -7.82 -34.32
C HIS A 655 -29.89 -9.26 -34.83
N LYS A 656 -28.98 -9.44 -35.80
CA LYS A 656 -28.64 -10.77 -36.36
C LYS A 656 -27.23 -11.26 -36.01
N GLY A 657 -26.48 -10.50 -35.20
CA GLY A 657 -25.09 -10.78 -34.85
C GLY A 657 -24.87 -11.05 -33.35
N ARG A 658 -23.62 -10.86 -32.92
CA ARG A 658 -23.26 -10.83 -31.50
C ARG A 658 -23.57 -9.44 -30.95
N ARG A 659 -24.22 -9.38 -29.80
CA ARG A 659 -24.52 -8.13 -29.07
C ARG A 659 -23.25 -7.55 -28.48
N TYR A 660 -23.11 -6.23 -28.45
CA TYR A 660 -21.92 -5.57 -27.90
C TYR A 660 -22.19 -4.13 -27.43
N ILE A 661 -21.24 -3.60 -26.65
CA ILE A 661 -21.03 -2.16 -26.51
C ILE A 661 -19.76 -1.77 -27.24
N ARG A 662 -19.71 -0.54 -27.74
CA ARG A 662 -18.54 0.01 -28.42
C ARG A 662 -18.12 1.31 -27.76
N PHE A 663 -16.88 1.37 -27.33
CA PHE A 663 -16.29 2.60 -26.81
C PHE A 663 -15.65 3.40 -27.96
N LEU A 664 -16.02 4.66 -28.09
CA LEU A 664 -15.47 5.62 -29.05
C LEU A 664 -15.07 6.90 -28.32
N LYS A 665 -14.18 7.70 -28.93
CA LYS A 665 -13.88 9.03 -28.42
C LYS A 665 -15.15 9.88 -28.45
N GLY A 666 -15.66 10.20 -27.26
CA GLY A 666 -16.88 10.99 -27.08
C GLY A 666 -18.17 10.19 -26.92
N SER A 667 -18.15 8.84 -26.99
CA SER A 667 -19.36 8.06 -26.72
C SER A 667 -19.12 6.60 -26.32
N LEU A 668 -20.05 6.06 -25.54
CA LEU A 668 -20.25 4.63 -25.36
C LEU A 668 -21.60 4.23 -25.99
N SER A 669 -21.58 3.34 -26.97
CA SER A 669 -22.77 2.96 -27.74
C SER A 669 -23.18 1.51 -27.50
N LEU A 670 -24.48 1.28 -27.28
CA LEU A 670 -25.08 -0.03 -27.02
C LEU A 670 -25.72 -0.62 -28.28
N PHE A 671 -25.36 -1.86 -28.61
CA PHE A 671 -25.88 -2.63 -29.77
C PHE A 671 -26.31 -4.03 -29.33
N VAL A 672 -27.54 -4.13 -28.83
CA VAL A 672 -28.19 -5.32 -28.27
C VAL A 672 -29.39 -5.76 -29.13
N ARG A 673 -30.21 -4.80 -29.57
CA ARG A 673 -31.39 -4.97 -30.44
C ARG A 673 -31.14 -4.42 -31.85
N SER A 674 -30.16 -3.52 -32.01
CA SER A 674 -29.70 -2.96 -33.28
C SER A 674 -28.26 -3.35 -33.61
N SER A 675 -27.84 -3.23 -34.88
CA SER A 675 -26.47 -3.55 -35.32
C SER A 675 -25.97 -2.53 -36.34
N GLU A 676 -24.69 -2.18 -36.29
CA GLU A 676 -24.05 -1.34 -37.33
C GLU A 676 -24.41 -1.85 -38.74
N PRO A 677 -24.84 -0.97 -39.68
CA PRO A 677 -24.73 0.49 -39.64
C PRO A 677 -25.97 1.23 -39.09
N SER A 678 -26.96 0.55 -38.50
CA SER A 678 -28.11 1.25 -37.90
C SER A 678 -27.71 2.05 -36.66
N ASP A 679 -28.58 2.97 -36.24
CA ASP A 679 -28.40 3.70 -34.98
C ASP A 679 -28.31 2.73 -33.78
N PRO A 680 -27.47 3.03 -32.77
CA PRO A 680 -27.37 2.25 -31.55
C PRO A 680 -28.66 2.32 -30.72
N ASP A 681 -28.91 1.29 -29.91
CA ASP A 681 -30.07 1.23 -29.00
C ASP A 681 -30.00 2.29 -27.90
N GLY A 682 -28.78 2.73 -27.56
CA GLY A 682 -28.53 3.78 -26.61
C GLY A 682 -27.10 4.32 -26.75
N VAL A 683 -26.94 5.59 -26.39
CA VAL A 683 -25.63 6.27 -26.39
C VAL A 683 -25.45 7.02 -25.08
N ILE A 684 -24.32 6.80 -24.42
CA ILE A 684 -23.83 7.66 -23.34
C ILE A 684 -22.80 8.60 -23.95
N THR A 685 -23.04 9.90 -23.86
CA THR A 685 -22.13 10.93 -24.37
C THR A 685 -20.98 11.12 -23.39
N ILE A 686 -19.76 11.10 -23.90
CA ILE A 686 -18.54 11.35 -23.12
C ILE A 686 -18.00 12.72 -23.54
N PRO A 687 -17.56 13.58 -22.60
CA PRO A 687 -16.98 14.88 -22.95
C PRO A 687 -15.88 14.75 -24.00
N GLN A 688 -16.00 15.53 -25.08
CA GLN A 688 -14.97 15.61 -26.11
C GLN A 688 -13.92 16.64 -25.74
N THR A 689 -12.66 16.30 -26.01
CA THR A 689 -11.48 16.96 -25.48
C THR A 689 -10.32 16.83 -26.45
N SER A 690 -9.24 17.58 -26.21
CA SER A 690 -8.13 17.74 -27.15
C SER A 690 -7.03 16.68 -27.06
N SER A 691 -7.05 15.78 -26.05
CA SER A 691 -6.06 14.72 -25.95
C SER A 691 -6.40 13.52 -26.80
N ASP A 692 -5.37 12.82 -27.28
CA ASP A 692 -5.54 11.61 -28.06
C ASP A 692 -5.49 10.32 -27.24
N ALA A 693 -5.02 10.39 -25.99
CA ALA A 693 -4.91 9.24 -25.11
C ALA A 693 -6.06 9.20 -24.11
N GLN A 694 -6.91 8.17 -24.24
CA GLN A 694 -8.08 7.96 -23.41
C GLN A 694 -8.26 6.46 -23.17
N TYR A 695 -8.73 6.08 -22.00
CA TYR A 695 -9.19 4.72 -21.71
C TYR A 695 -10.38 4.75 -20.77
N MET A 696 -11.19 3.69 -20.81
CA MET A 696 -12.29 3.45 -19.88
C MET A 696 -11.89 2.29 -18.97
N LYS A 697 -12.19 2.39 -17.66
CA LYS A 697 -11.80 1.40 -16.66
C LYS A 697 -12.93 1.12 -15.67
N LEU A 698 -13.15 -0.16 -15.38
CA LEU A 698 -13.99 -0.61 -14.28
C LEU A 698 -13.17 -0.58 -12.98
N MET A 699 -13.57 0.32 -12.08
CA MET A 699 -12.87 0.60 -10.84
C MET A 699 -13.17 -0.44 -9.75
N PRO A 700 -12.30 -0.58 -8.73
CA PRO A 700 -12.50 -1.55 -7.64
C PRO A 700 -13.83 -1.37 -6.88
N ASP A 701 -14.34 -0.15 -6.80
CA ASP A 701 -15.62 0.23 -6.17
C ASP A 701 -16.86 -0.06 -7.05
N GLY A 702 -16.66 -0.49 -8.30
CA GLY A 702 -17.73 -0.83 -9.24
C GLY A 702 -18.10 0.30 -10.21
N HIS A 703 -17.45 1.47 -10.13
CA HIS A 703 -17.68 2.57 -11.06
C HIS A 703 -17.02 2.33 -12.42
N LEU A 704 -17.68 2.72 -13.51
CA LEU A 704 -17.11 2.69 -14.85
C LEU A 704 -16.67 4.10 -15.25
N GLN A 705 -15.37 4.37 -15.14
CA GLN A 705 -14.80 5.70 -15.29
C GLN A 705 -13.98 5.83 -16.57
N VAL A 706 -13.99 7.04 -17.14
CA VAL A 706 -13.21 7.40 -18.33
C VAL A 706 -12.09 8.35 -17.91
N PHE A 707 -10.86 7.96 -18.27
CA PHE A 707 -9.66 8.73 -18.00
C PHE A 707 -9.05 9.27 -19.28
N GLU A 708 -8.54 10.48 -19.21
CA GLU A 708 -7.86 11.15 -20.29
C GLU A 708 -6.54 11.76 -19.82
N TRP A 709 -5.55 11.74 -20.69
CA TRP A 709 -4.26 12.36 -20.43
C TRP A 709 -4.31 13.87 -20.70
N ILE A 710 -4.39 14.68 -19.66
CA ILE A 710 -4.48 16.14 -19.75
C ILE A 710 -3.30 16.73 -18.97
N SER A 711 -2.57 17.70 -19.53
CA SER A 711 -1.50 18.42 -18.82
C SER A 711 -0.40 17.54 -18.19
N SER A 712 -0.14 16.36 -18.75
CA SER A 712 0.83 15.36 -18.24
C SER A 712 0.36 14.58 -17.00
N GLU A 713 -0.95 14.43 -16.82
CA GLU A 713 -1.55 13.59 -15.79
C GLU A 713 -2.81 12.87 -16.30
N TRP A 714 -3.16 11.74 -15.70
CA TRP A 714 -4.41 11.03 -15.95
C TRP A 714 -5.54 11.65 -15.14
N THR A 715 -6.52 12.22 -15.83
CA THR A 715 -7.67 12.89 -15.21
C THR A 715 -8.95 12.11 -15.51
N MET A 716 -9.76 11.84 -14.47
CA MET A 716 -11.11 11.29 -14.64
C MET A 716 -12.02 12.38 -15.22
N ILE A 717 -12.55 12.14 -16.42
CA ILE A 717 -13.39 13.12 -17.14
C ILE A 717 -14.88 12.79 -17.09
N SER A 718 -15.23 11.54 -16.79
CA SER A 718 -16.62 11.08 -16.76
C SER A 718 -16.75 9.76 -15.99
N ASP A 719 -17.79 9.65 -15.18
CA ASP A 719 -18.27 8.41 -14.56
C ASP A 719 -19.57 8.01 -15.25
N LEU A 720 -19.57 6.87 -15.95
CA LEU A 720 -20.69 6.46 -16.80
C LEU A 720 -21.81 5.75 -16.04
N THR A 721 -21.55 5.42 -14.77
CA THR A 721 -22.46 4.66 -13.90
C THR A 721 -23.16 5.55 -12.89
N SER A 722 -22.56 6.68 -12.50
CA SER A 722 -23.09 7.61 -11.49
C SER A 722 -24.43 8.26 -11.85
N ASP A 723 -24.74 8.43 -13.14
CA ASP A 723 -26.01 9.03 -13.58
C ASP A 723 -27.23 8.14 -13.30
N TYR A 724 -27.01 6.84 -13.11
CA TYR A 724 -28.06 5.83 -12.94
C TYR A 724 -28.06 5.19 -11.56
N VAL A 725 -26.97 5.33 -10.79
CA VAL A 725 -26.74 4.65 -9.52
C VAL A 725 -26.35 5.68 -8.47
N THR A 726 -27.09 5.72 -7.37
CA THR A 726 -26.70 6.55 -6.21
C THR A 726 -25.51 5.91 -5.49
N GLU A 727 -24.65 6.71 -4.85
CA GLU A 727 -23.45 6.23 -4.13
C GLU A 727 -23.71 5.06 -3.16
N CYS A 728 -24.85 5.04 -2.45
CA CYS A 728 -25.22 3.95 -1.55
C CYS A 728 -25.75 2.68 -2.24
N SER A 729 -25.94 2.73 -3.56
CA SER A 729 -26.38 1.58 -4.36
C SER A 729 -25.21 0.78 -4.93
N TYR A 730 -23.97 1.24 -4.75
CA TYR A 730 -22.80 0.40 -5.02
C TYR A 730 -22.62 -0.63 -3.89
N PRO A 731 -22.34 -1.91 -4.20
CA PRO A 731 -22.37 -2.98 -3.20
C PRO A 731 -21.37 -2.80 -2.05
N LEU A 732 -20.21 -2.20 -2.30
CA LEU A 732 -19.12 -2.12 -1.32
C LEU A 732 -18.88 -0.75 -0.70
N THR A 733 -19.73 0.26 -0.96
CA THR A 733 -19.59 1.63 -0.42
C THR A 733 -19.38 1.65 1.10
N CYS A 734 -20.17 0.86 1.84
CA CYS A 734 -20.04 0.73 3.29
C CYS A 734 -19.49 -0.63 3.74
N GLY A 735 -19.05 -1.46 2.79
CA GLY A 735 -18.65 -2.83 3.03
C GLY A 735 -19.83 -3.76 3.36
N ARG A 736 -19.50 -5.01 3.70
CA ARG A 736 -20.49 -6.07 3.95
C ARG A 736 -21.29 -5.81 5.23
N ASN A 737 -22.55 -6.24 5.25
CA ASN A 737 -23.48 -6.13 6.39
C ASN A 737 -23.62 -4.70 6.96
N SER A 738 -23.51 -3.67 6.11
CA SER A 738 -23.57 -2.27 6.55
C SER A 738 -24.76 -1.54 5.94
N ILE A 739 -25.21 -0.48 6.62
CA ILE A 739 -26.22 0.46 6.13
C ILE A 739 -25.52 1.74 5.67
N CYS A 740 -25.84 2.20 4.47
CA CYS A 740 -25.45 3.48 3.90
C CYS A 740 -26.65 4.44 3.93
N THR A 741 -26.47 5.61 4.51
CA THR A 741 -27.47 6.68 4.50
C THR A 741 -27.27 7.61 3.31
N THR A 742 -28.28 8.39 2.93
CA THR A 742 -28.20 9.38 1.83
C THR A 742 -27.02 10.36 1.94
N ASN A 743 -26.48 10.58 3.14
CA ASN A 743 -25.27 11.38 3.38
C ASN A 743 -23.97 10.55 3.31
N GLN A 744 -24.01 9.35 2.72
CA GLN A 744 -22.91 8.37 2.62
C GLN A 744 -22.33 7.96 3.98
N GLN A 745 -23.12 8.01 5.06
CA GLN A 745 -22.66 7.53 6.36
C GLN A 745 -22.90 6.04 6.49
N CYS A 746 -21.85 5.31 6.87
CA CYS A 746 -21.87 3.87 7.05
C CYS A 746 -22.08 3.50 8.53
N SER A 747 -22.96 2.55 8.79
CA SER A 747 -23.25 2.05 10.14
C SER A 747 -23.63 0.56 10.14
N CYS A 748 -23.51 -0.11 11.29
CA CYS A 748 -23.95 -1.50 11.43
C CYS A 748 -25.45 -1.56 11.79
N PRO A 749 -26.20 -2.55 11.28
CA PRO A 749 -27.66 -2.62 11.43
C PRO A 749 -28.14 -2.85 12.87
N ALA A 750 -27.43 -3.65 13.67
CA ALA A 750 -27.71 -3.83 15.09
C ALA A 750 -26.43 -4.20 15.86
N LEU A 751 -26.05 -3.39 16.83
CA LEU A 751 -24.78 -3.56 17.57
C LEU A 751 -24.74 -4.81 18.47
N GLU A 752 -25.90 -5.40 18.75
CA GLU A 752 -26.01 -6.66 19.51
C GLU A 752 -25.61 -7.89 18.69
N TYR A 753 -25.71 -7.80 17.36
CA TYR A 753 -25.49 -8.91 16.43
C TYR A 753 -24.36 -8.67 15.44
N PHE A 754 -24.00 -7.41 15.20
CA PHE A 754 -22.98 -6.99 14.24
C PHE A 754 -21.97 -6.05 14.90
N ARG A 755 -20.69 -6.25 14.58
CA ARG A 755 -19.56 -5.43 15.03
C ARG A 755 -18.83 -4.86 13.82
N ALA A 756 -18.57 -3.55 13.81
CA ALA A 756 -17.77 -2.93 12.75
C ALA A 756 -16.39 -3.59 12.65
N VAL A 757 -15.94 -3.88 11.43
CA VAL A 757 -14.61 -4.44 11.17
C VAL A 757 -13.54 -3.48 11.69
N ASN A 758 -13.72 -2.18 11.42
CA ASN A 758 -12.89 -1.11 11.96
C ASN A 758 -13.74 0.15 12.19
N TYR A 759 -13.89 0.58 13.44
CA TYR A 759 -14.66 1.77 13.78
C TYR A 759 -14.06 3.08 13.25
N ARG A 760 -12.76 3.11 12.94
CA ARG A 760 -12.09 4.27 12.30
C ARG A 760 -12.30 4.30 10.78
N GLN A 761 -12.72 3.18 10.19
CA GLN A 761 -12.98 3.03 8.77
C GLN A 761 -14.31 2.30 8.56
N PRO A 762 -15.46 2.96 8.83
CA PRO A 762 -16.79 2.37 8.72
C PRO A 762 -17.09 1.74 7.36
N GLN A 763 -16.44 2.22 6.30
CA GLN A 763 -16.53 1.70 4.94
C GLN A 763 -16.02 0.26 4.78
N LEU A 764 -15.29 -0.29 5.76
CA LEU A 764 -14.80 -1.68 5.71
C LEU A 764 -15.87 -2.73 6.03
N GLY A 765 -17.07 -2.31 6.44
CA GLY A 765 -18.16 -3.24 6.72
C GLY A 765 -18.33 -3.61 8.20
N CYS A 766 -19.28 -4.51 8.42
CA CYS A 766 -19.62 -5.11 9.70
C CYS A 766 -19.48 -6.64 9.64
N SER A 767 -19.00 -7.20 10.75
CA SER A 767 -18.86 -8.63 10.99
C SER A 767 -19.98 -9.14 11.88
N GLU A 768 -20.52 -10.33 11.58
CA GLU A 768 -21.47 -11.02 12.45
C GLU A 768 -20.77 -11.44 13.75
N ILE A 769 -21.36 -11.16 14.91
CA ILE A 769 -20.81 -11.55 16.23
C ILE A 769 -20.96 -13.05 16.44
N THR A 770 -22.12 -13.61 16.06
CA THR A 770 -22.40 -15.05 16.13
C THR A 770 -22.81 -15.54 14.74
N PRO A 771 -22.11 -16.50 14.14
CA PRO A 771 -22.44 -17.01 12.82
C PRO A 771 -23.74 -17.82 12.83
N LEU A 772 -24.47 -17.79 11.70
CA LEU A 772 -25.72 -18.52 11.53
C LEU A 772 -25.52 -20.04 11.48
N THR A 773 -26.34 -20.80 12.21
CA THR A 773 -26.36 -22.27 12.14
C THR A 773 -27.63 -22.78 11.46
N CYS A 774 -27.50 -23.41 10.28
CA CYS A 774 -28.62 -23.89 9.45
C CYS A 774 -29.48 -25.00 10.11
N ASN A 775 -28.93 -25.79 11.05
CA ASN A 775 -29.59 -27.00 11.58
C ASN A 775 -30.56 -26.77 12.76
N SER A 776 -30.73 -25.54 13.24
CA SER A 776 -31.65 -25.23 14.34
C SER A 776 -32.45 -23.97 14.05
N THR A 777 -33.75 -24.11 13.75
CA THR A 777 -34.71 -23.00 13.79
C THR A 777 -34.94 -22.50 15.22
N GLN A 778 -34.61 -23.32 16.23
CA GLN A 778 -34.60 -22.91 17.63
C GLN A 778 -33.36 -22.05 17.88
N GLY A 779 -33.53 -20.73 17.74
CA GLY A 779 -32.50 -19.73 18.04
C GLY A 779 -32.22 -18.73 16.92
N GLN A 780 -32.83 -18.88 15.74
CA GLN A 780 -32.76 -17.87 14.68
C GLN A 780 -33.92 -16.87 14.81
N GLU A 781 -33.65 -15.58 14.68
CA GLU A 781 -34.67 -14.53 14.61
C GLU A 781 -34.34 -13.51 13.51
N PHE A 782 -35.30 -12.62 13.22
CA PHE A 782 -35.09 -11.52 12.29
C PHE A 782 -34.95 -10.21 13.05
N ILE A 783 -33.91 -9.45 12.69
CA ILE A 783 -33.86 -8.01 12.96
C ILE A 783 -34.64 -7.31 11.85
N THR A 784 -35.57 -6.44 12.23
CA THR A 784 -36.32 -5.63 11.28
C THR A 784 -35.68 -4.26 11.14
N LEU A 785 -35.38 -3.86 9.91
CA LEU A 785 -34.99 -2.49 9.56
C LEU A 785 -36.07 -1.91 8.64
N GLU A 786 -36.74 -0.87 9.12
CA GLU A 786 -37.69 -0.13 8.31
C GLU A 786 -36.95 0.83 7.37
N ASN A 787 -37.60 1.21 6.27
CA ASN A 787 -37.09 2.13 5.26
C ASN A 787 -35.71 1.72 4.72
N THR A 788 -35.48 0.41 4.55
CA THR A 788 -34.19 -0.11 4.10
C THR A 788 -34.40 -0.94 2.84
N THR A 789 -33.74 -0.55 1.75
CA THR A 789 -33.72 -1.29 0.49
C THR A 789 -32.37 -1.94 0.24
N TYR A 790 -32.31 -2.68 -0.86
CA TYR A 790 -31.13 -3.33 -1.36
C TYR A 790 -30.92 -2.93 -2.83
N PHE A 791 -29.66 -2.87 -3.28
CA PHE A 791 -29.31 -2.31 -4.60
C PHE A 791 -29.77 -3.17 -5.78
N THR A 792 -30.15 -4.43 -5.55
CA THR A 792 -30.49 -5.33 -6.64
C THR A 792 -31.88 -5.04 -7.20
N SER A 793 -31.99 -5.02 -8.52
CA SER A 793 -33.24 -4.71 -9.24
C SER A 793 -34.03 -5.95 -9.66
N THR A 794 -33.48 -7.15 -9.47
CA THR A 794 -34.11 -8.42 -9.84
C THR A 794 -34.66 -9.11 -8.60
N ALA A 795 -35.99 -9.18 -8.49
CA ALA A 795 -36.65 -9.86 -7.39
C ALA A 795 -36.57 -11.38 -7.55
N ASP A 796 -36.35 -12.09 -6.44
CA ASP A 796 -36.42 -13.55 -6.40
C ASP A 796 -37.87 -14.04 -6.46
N MET A 797 -38.80 -13.24 -5.91
CA MET A 797 -40.23 -13.49 -5.99
C MET A 797 -40.99 -12.17 -6.19
N GLU A 798 -41.98 -12.19 -7.08
CA GLU A 798 -42.85 -11.04 -7.38
C GLU A 798 -44.30 -11.35 -6.99
N GLY A 799 -45.05 -10.31 -6.61
CA GLY A 799 -46.47 -10.46 -6.28
C GLY A 799 -46.72 -11.29 -5.02
N VAL A 800 -45.79 -11.29 -4.06
CA VAL A 800 -45.91 -11.99 -2.77
C VAL A 800 -46.13 -11.01 -1.63
N ASN A 801 -46.70 -11.46 -0.51
CA ASN A 801 -46.81 -10.64 0.70
C ASN A 801 -45.54 -10.75 1.57
N MET A 802 -45.38 -9.80 2.49
CA MET A 802 -44.22 -9.72 3.39
C MET A 802 -43.99 -11.02 4.18
N GLN A 803 -45.04 -11.68 4.66
CA GLN A 803 -44.91 -12.89 5.48
C GLN A 803 -44.37 -14.07 4.66
N THR A 804 -44.83 -14.20 3.42
CA THR A 804 -44.35 -15.21 2.46
C THR A 804 -42.87 -14.99 2.17
N CYS A 805 -42.45 -13.72 1.98
CA CYS A 805 -41.05 -13.35 1.78
C CYS A 805 -40.16 -13.76 2.97
N LYS A 806 -40.59 -13.49 4.21
CA LYS A 806 -39.88 -13.91 5.43
C LYS A 806 -39.76 -15.44 5.54
N GLN A 807 -40.86 -16.16 5.31
CA GLN A 807 -40.88 -17.62 5.40
C GLN A 807 -39.97 -18.28 4.36
N ALA A 808 -39.95 -17.76 3.14
CA ALA A 808 -39.03 -18.26 2.11
C ALA A 808 -37.56 -18.13 2.56
N CYS A 809 -37.18 -17.00 3.17
CA CYS A 809 -35.82 -16.85 3.70
C CYS A 809 -35.53 -17.79 4.88
N LEU A 810 -36.49 -17.98 5.81
CA LEU A 810 -36.30 -18.88 6.95
C LEU A 810 -36.08 -20.33 6.51
N GLN A 811 -36.81 -20.78 5.48
CA GLN A 811 -36.68 -22.14 4.96
C GLN A 811 -35.43 -22.34 4.09
N ASN A 812 -34.85 -21.26 3.57
CA ASN A 812 -33.62 -21.30 2.79
C ASN A 812 -32.38 -21.05 3.69
N CYS A 813 -31.57 -22.08 3.89
CA CYS A 813 -30.37 -21.97 4.72
C CYS A 813 -29.32 -21.01 4.17
N SER A 814 -29.26 -20.84 2.85
CA SER A 814 -28.32 -19.90 2.23
C SER A 814 -28.80 -18.46 2.36
N CYS A 815 -30.09 -18.21 2.57
CA CYS A 815 -30.63 -16.85 2.70
C CYS A 815 -30.21 -16.19 4.02
N LYS A 816 -29.60 -15.00 3.93
CA LYS A 816 -29.19 -14.21 5.09
C LYS A 816 -30.14 -13.08 5.43
N ALA A 817 -30.87 -12.53 4.46
CA ALA A 817 -31.90 -11.52 4.70
C ALA A 817 -33.04 -11.62 3.69
N ALA A 818 -34.21 -11.15 4.09
CA ALA A 818 -35.34 -10.90 3.20
C ALA A 818 -35.57 -9.40 3.09
N PHE A 819 -35.45 -8.84 1.90
CA PHE A 819 -35.84 -7.46 1.61
C PHE A 819 -37.19 -7.47 0.91
N PHE A 820 -38.14 -6.69 1.41
CA PHE A 820 -39.48 -6.60 0.87
C PHE A 820 -39.78 -5.17 0.46
N GLN A 821 -40.25 -4.99 -0.77
CA GLN A 821 -40.56 -3.69 -1.35
C GLN A 821 -41.95 -3.70 -1.96
N HIS A 822 -42.78 -2.70 -1.66
CA HIS A 822 -44.11 -2.57 -2.25
C HIS A 822 -44.51 -1.12 -2.50
N ASP A 823 -45.46 -0.94 -3.41
CA ASP A 823 -46.06 0.37 -3.69
C ASP A 823 -46.95 0.81 -2.51
N THR A 824 -46.90 2.08 -2.17
CA THR A 824 -47.83 2.77 -1.26
C THR A 824 -49.31 2.48 -1.54
N PHE A 825 -49.72 2.32 -2.81
CA PHE A 825 -51.13 2.10 -3.16
C PHE A 825 -51.57 0.63 -3.10
N ASN A 826 -50.64 -0.32 -2.99
CA ASN A 826 -50.94 -1.75 -2.90
C ASN A 826 -50.08 -2.43 -1.83
N ALA A 827 -50.54 -2.37 -0.58
CA ALA A 827 -49.83 -2.92 0.57
C ALA A 827 -49.85 -4.46 0.68
N SER A 828 -50.61 -5.15 -0.18
CA SER A 828 -50.82 -6.61 -0.04
C SER A 828 -49.78 -7.45 -0.75
N TYR A 829 -49.17 -6.94 -1.83
CA TYR A 829 -48.26 -7.69 -2.69
C TYR A 829 -47.11 -6.82 -3.17
N GLY A 830 -45.90 -7.36 -3.17
CA GLY A 830 -44.68 -6.65 -3.54
C GLY A 830 -43.60 -7.56 -4.09
N TYR A 831 -42.39 -7.02 -4.13
CA TYR A 831 -41.17 -7.66 -4.60
C TYR A 831 -40.35 -8.14 -3.40
N CYS A 832 -39.83 -9.36 -3.48
CA CYS A 832 -39.02 -9.98 -2.44
C CYS A 832 -37.62 -10.33 -2.97
N PHE A 833 -36.60 -9.97 -2.21
CA PHE A 833 -35.19 -10.24 -2.51
C PHE A 833 -34.57 -11.04 -1.37
N LEU A 834 -33.89 -12.14 -1.69
CA LEU A 834 -33.40 -13.15 -0.76
C LEU A 834 -31.89 -13.39 -0.91
N PRO A 835 -31.04 -12.38 -0.66
CA PRO A 835 -29.60 -12.52 -0.85
C PRO A 835 -28.97 -13.54 0.12
N SER A 836 -28.01 -14.30 -0.41
CA SER A 836 -27.14 -15.19 0.36
C SER A 836 -25.99 -14.48 1.06
N GLU A 837 -25.67 -13.28 0.59
CA GLU A 837 -24.64 -12.39 1.14
C GLU A 837 -25.18 -10.98 1.16
N ILE A 838 -25.05 -10.31 2.31
CA ILE A 838 -25.51 -8.93 2.51
C ILE A 838 -24.31 -8.00 2.34
N PHE A 839 -24.40 -7.15 1.34
CA PHE A 839 -23.45 -6.08 1.04
C PHE A 839 -23.95 -4.76 1.67
N THR A 840 -23.71 -3.62 1.02
CA THR A 840 -24.26 -2.33 1.46
C THR A 840 -25.78 -2.31 1.28
N MET A 841 -26.50 -1.96 2.35
CA MET A 841 -27.95 -1.72 2.36
C MET A 841 -28.21 -0.23 2.30
N ASN A 842 -29.24 0.18 1.56
CA ASN A 842 -29.54 1.59 1.37
C ASN A 842 -30.68 2.01 2.31
N SER A 843 -30.43 3.03 3.14
CA SER A 843 -31.48 3.67 3.94
C SER A 843 -32.25 4.65 3.04
N VAL A 844 -33.50 4.30 2.74
CA VAL A 844 -34.34 5.03 1.80
C VAL A 844 -35.17 6.09 2.52
N ALA A 845 -35.26 7.26 1.89
CA ALA A 845 -36.10 8.38 2.34
C ALA A 845 -37.19 8.76 1.32
N THR A 846 -37.58 7.86 0.41
CA THR A 846 -38.57 8.17 -0.63
C THR A 846 -40.00 7.91 -0.12
N PRO A 847 -40.95 8.85 -0.33
CA PRO A 847 -42.33 8.74 0.19
C PRO A 847 -43.25 7.81 -0.62
N TYR A 848 -42.78 7.24 -1.74
CA TYR A 848 -43.62 6.49 -2.70
C TYR A 848 -43.42 4.97 -2.65
N ILE A 849 -42.37 4.49 -1.98
CA ILE A 849 -42.01 3.08 -1.93
C ILE A 849 -41.77 2.71 -0.47
N ASN A 850 -42.53 1.75 0.04
CA ASN A 850 -42.29 1.19 1.36
C ASN A 850 -41.34 0.00 1.21
N ALA A 851 -40.27 0.02 2.00
CA ALA A 851 -39.26 -1.03 1.97
C ALA A 851 -38.84 -1.41 3.39
N SER A 852 -38.77 -2.72 3.64
CA SER A 852 -38.35 -3.27 4.93
C SER A 852 -37.35 -4.40 4.70
N ALA A 853 -36.31 -4.43 5.52
CA ALA A 853 -35.31 -5.50 5.52
C ALA A 853 -35.44 -6.36 6.78
N PHE A 854 -35.33 -7.68 6.62
CA PHE A 854 -35.39 -8.67 7.69
C PHE A 854 -34.11 -9.49 7.68
N ILE A 855 -33.17 -9.16 8.57
CA ILE A 855 -31.84 -9.79 8.63
C ILE A 855 -31.88 -10.95 9.60
N LYS A 856 -31.51 -12.15 9.12
CA LYS A 856 -31.48 -13.38 9.91
C LYS A 856 -30.27 -13.35 10.85
N VAL A 857 -30.49 -13.54 12.15
CA VAL A 857 -29.43 -13.56 13.17
C VAL A 857 -29.60 -14.70 14.17
N GLN A 858 -28.50 -15.06 14.84
CA GLN A 858 -28.46 -16.14 15.82
C GLN A 858 -28.50 -15.58 17.25
N LYS A 859 -29.43 -16.08 18.08
CA LYS A 859 -29.57 -15.68 19.48
C LYS A 859 -28.46 -16.27 20.35
N VAL A 860 -27.76 -15.42 21.09
CA VAL A 860 -26.74 -15.84 22.07
C VAL A 860 -27.44 -16.46 23.27
N THR A 861 -27.27 -17.77 23.48
CA THR A 861 -27.80 -18.44 24.68
C THR A 861 -26.81 -18.23 25.83
N SER A 862 -27.24 -17.53 26.89
CA SER A 862 -26.46 -17.12 28.06
C SER A 862 -26.09 -18.28 29.01
N HIS A 863 -25.61 -19.41 28.50
CA HIS A 863 -25.35 -20.61 29.31
C HIS A 863 -23.90 -21.11 29.37
N LEU A 864 -22.92 -20.42 28.77
CA LEU A 864 -21.52 -20.88 28.78
C LEU A 864 -20.52 -19.76 29.05
N LEU A 865 -20.58 -19.12 30.22
CA LEU A 865 -19.41 -18.54 30.89
C LEU A 865 -19.59 -18.66 32.42
N SER A 866 -19.76 -19.89 32.91
CA SER A 866 -19.57 -20.16 34.34
C SER A 866 -18.07 -20.24 34.63
N HIS A 867 -17.63 -19.39 35.55
CA HIS A 867 -16.43 -19.52 36.35
C HIS A 867 -15.90 -20.96 36.47
N GLN A 868 -14.74 -21.22 35.89
CA GLN A 868 -13.76 -22.13 36.48
C GLN A 868 -12.46 -21.36 36.68
N GLY A 869 -12.33 -20.79 37.87
CA GLY A 869 -11.04 -20.36 38.38
C GLY A 869 -10.20 -21.59 38.66
N ALA A 870 -9.24 -21.85 37.77
CA ALA A 870 -8.13 -22.74 38.09
C ALA A 870 -7.11 -21.95 38.91
N THR A 871 -7.12 -22.24 40.21
CA THR A 871 -6.07 -21.89 41.16
C THR A 871 -4.75 -22.55 40.75
N VAL A 872 -3.75 -21.75 40.40
CA VAL A 872 -2.34 -22.20 40.39
C VAL A 872 -1.56 -21.30 41.34
N GLY A 873 -1.13 -21.92 42.43
CA GLY A 873 -0.48 -21.28 43.56
C GLY A 873 0.81 -20.56 43.19
N GLY A 874 1.02 -19.44 43.89
CA GLY A 874 2.30 -18.77 43.87
C GLY A 874 3.39 -19.64 44.49
N SER A 875 4.57 -19.64 43.87
CA SER A 875 5.81 -19.84 44.57
C SER A 875 6.81 -18.78 44.12
N LYS A 876 7.26 -18.01 45.09
CA LYS A 876 8.37 -17.05 45.00
C LYS A 876 9.65 -17.85 44.74
N ILE A 877 10.34 -17.59 43.65
CA ILE A 877 11.79 -17.90 43.55
C ILE A 877 12.51 -16.60 43.19
N ALA A 878 13.47 -16.29 44.06
CA ALA A 878 14.22 -15.06 44.17
C ALA A 878 15.12 -14.77 42.95
N GLY A 879 15.43 -13.49 42.78
CA GLY A 879 16.30 -12.97 41.73
C GLY A 879 17.72 -13.56 41.77
N SER A 880 18.12 -14.11 40.63
CA SER A 880 19.51 -14.40 40.25
C SER A 880 19.63 -14.77 38.76
N THR A 881 18.53 -14.96 38.04
CA THR A 881 18.56 -15.55 36.69
C THR A 881 18.70 -14.55 35.54
N ILE A 882 18.49 -13.24 35.76
CA ILE A 882 18.53 -12.25 34.65
C ILE A 882 19.97 -11.95 34.20
N GLY A 883 20.93 -11.85 35.12
CA GLY A 883 22.35 -11.72 34.75
C GLY A 883 22.88 -12.94 34.02
N SER A 884 22.44 -14.13 34.44
CA SER A 884 22.78 -15.41 33.82
C SER A 884 22.16 -15.56 32.43
N PHE A 885 20.93 -15.08 32.22
CA PHE A 885 20.28 -15.08 30.90
C PHE A 885 20.96 -14.12 29.92
N VAL A 886 21.41 -12.95 30.36
CA VAL A 886 22.13 -11.99 29.50
C VAL A 886 23.52 -12.52 29.13
N LEU A 887 24.24 -13.13 30.08
CA LEU A 887 25.52 -13.78 29.79
C LEU A 887 25.33 -14.99 28.87
N LEU A 888 24.29 -15.80 29.09
CA LEU A 888 23.91 -16.90 28.19
C LEU A 888 23.49 -16.40 26.81
N LEU A 889 22.84 -15.23 26.70
CA LEU A 889 22.49 -14.63 25.41
C LEU A 889 23.72 -14.11 24.67
N VAL A 890 24.69 -13.52 25.37
CA VAL A 890 25.96 -13.06 24.75
C VAL A 890 26.81 -14.26 24.34
N VAL A 891 26.89 -15.32 25.15
CA VAL A 891 27.57 -16.56 24.79
C VAL A 891 26.83 -17.30 23.67
N ALA A 892 25.49 -17.30 23.67
CA ALA A 892 24.68 -17.88 22.61
C ALA A 892 24.80 -17.09 21.31
N ILE A 893 24.84 -15.76 21.35
CA ILE A 893 25.10 -14.92 20.17
C ILE A 893 26.54 -15.14 19.69
N GLY A 894 27.53 -15.22 20.58
CA GLY A 894 28.90 -15.58 20.22
C GLY A 894 29.02 -16.98 19.61
N PHE A 895 28.26 -17.94 20.13
CA PHE A 895 28.17 -19.31 19.61
C PHE A 895 27.38 -19.38 18.29
N ILE A 896 26.35 -18.56 18.11
CA ILE A 896 25.59 -18.40 16.86
C ILE A 896 26.47 -17.71 15.81
N MET A 897 27.31 -16.74 16.18
CA MET A 897 28.28 -16.11 15.28
C MET A 897 29.41 -17.07 14.92
N TYR A 898 29.91 -17.86 15.89
CA TYR A 898 30.87 -18.95 15.64
C TYR A 898 30.25 -20.04 14.75
N ARG A 899 29.00 -20.44 15.00
CA ARG A 899 28.25 -21.37 14.14
C ARG A 899 27.86 -20.75 12.81
N ALA A 900 27.62 -19.45 12.69
CA ALA A 900 27.32 -18.79 11.41
C ALA A 900 28.59 -18.66 10.57
N HIS A 901 29.74 -18.43 11.20
CA HIS A 901 31.05 -18.49 10.55
C HIS A 901 31.38 -19.92 10.10
N ASN A 902 31.18 -20.93 10.97
CA ASN A 902 31.38 -22.35 10.60
C ASN A 902 30.31 -22.88 9.63
N ARG A 903 29.05 -22.40 9.68
CA ARG A 903 27.98 -22.74 8.73
C ARG A 903 28.12 -22.03 7.41
N LYS A 904 28.75 -20.85 7.35
CA LYS A 904 29.16 -20.24 6.08
C LYS A 904 30.25 -21.09 5.44
N SER A 905 31.22 -21.54 6.23
CA SER A 905 32.23 -22.52 5.77
C SER A 905 31.67 -23.89 5.38
N GLN A 906 30.51 -24.33 5.93
CA GLN A 906 29.82 -25.57 5.53
C GLN A 906 28.84 -25.36 4.36
N ARG A 907 28.11 -24.25 4.29
CA ARG A 907 27.19 -23.94 3.16
C ARG A 907 27.94 -23.65 1.87
N ASP A 908 29.12 -23.04 1.96
CA ASP A 908 30.00 -22.86 0.79
C ASP A 908 30.57 -24.20 0.28
N ALA A 909 30.49 -25.28 1.10
CA ALA A 909 30.89 -26.64 0.73
C ALA A 909 29.71 -27.51 0.23
N GLU A 910 28.50 -27.32 0.78
CA GLU A 910 27.26 -28.03 0.37
C GLU A 910 26.66 -27.46 -0.93
N MET A 911 26.71 -26.14 -1.14
CA MET A 911 26.23 -25.48 -2.37
C MET A 911 27.15 -25.76 -3.59
N GLU A 912 28.37 -26.24 -3.35
CA GLU A 912 29.35 -26.61 -4.38
C GLU A 912 29.18 -28.04 -4.92
N GLU A 913 28.50 -28.92 -4.18
CA GLU A 913 28.26 -30.31 -4.60
C GLU A 913 26.99 -30.41 -5.48
N ASP A 914 26.01 -29.54 -5.25
CA ASP A 914 24.71 -29.48 -5.96
C ASP A 914 24.82 -28.84 -7.37
N TYR A 915 25.79 -27.93 -7.58
CA TYR A 915 25.98 -27.23 -8.87
C TYR A 915 26.58 -28.14 -9.97
N VAL A 916 27.21 -29.25 -9.60
CA VAL A 916 27.84 -30.19 -10.54
C VAL A 916 26.81 -31.18 -11.12
N ASP A 917 25.68 -31.39 -10.42
CA ASP A 917 24.66 -32.38 -10.79
C ASP A 917 23.54 -31.80 -11.71
N GLN A 918 23.54 -30.48 -11.96
CA GLN A 918 22.51 -29.78 -12.76
C GLN A 918 22.87 -29.49 -14.23
N VAL A 919 24.06 -29.87 -14.71
CA VAL A 919 24.52 -29.57 -16.09
C VAL A 919 24.45 -30.82 -16.98
N SER A 920 23.48 -30.86 -17.89
CA SER A 920 23.33 -31.96 -18.86
C SER A 920 24.48 -31.99 -19.88
N GLY A 921 25.19 -33.12 -20.00
CA GLY A 921 26.30 -33.32 -20.96
C GLY A 921 27.72 -33.51 -20.38
N MET A 922 27.88 -33.63 -19.06
CA MET A 922 29.19 -33.78 -18.40
C MET A 922 29.82 -35.19 -18.55
N PRO A 923 31.17 -35.32 -18.52
CA PRO A 923 31.88 -36.60 -18.42
C PRO A 923 31.51 -37.41 -17.16
N THR A 924 31.74 -38.73 -17.17
CA THR A 924 31.34 -39.63 -16.07
C THR A 924 31.95 -39.21 -14.72
N ARG A 925 31.10 -39.10 -13.68
CA ARG A 925 31.55 -38.82 -12.31
C ARG A 925 31.95 -40.13 -11.62
N PHE A 926 33.22 -40.24 -11.23
CA PHE A 926 33.73 -41.37 -10.44
C PHE A 926 33.66 -41.04 -8.94
N SER A 927 33.32 -42.03 -8.12
CA SER A 927 33.47 -41.91 -6.66
C SER A 927 34.94 -42.03 -6.24
N TYR A 928 35.29 -41.46 -5.08
CA TYR A 928 36.66 -41.56 -4.57
C TYR A 928 37.07 -43.01 -4.33
N ASP A 929 36.19 -43.84 -3.78
CA ASP A 929 36.45 -45.27 -3.52
C ASP A 929 36.72 -46.05 -4.81
N GLN A 930 36.02 -45.72 -5.91
CA GLN A 930 36.29 -46.30 -7.23
C GLN A 930 37.69 -45.92 -7.72
N LEU A 931 38.12 -44.66 -7.58
CA LEU A 931 39.46 -44.25 -7.98
C LEU A 931 40.54 -44.82 -7.06
N GLN A 932 40.28 -44.91 -5.77
CA GLN A 932 41.19 -45.51 -4.80
C GLN A 932 41.38 -47.00 -5.09
N THR A 933 40.32 -47.72 -5.46
CA THR A 933 40.40 -49.13 -5.88
C THR A 933 41.12 -49.25 -7.22
N ALA A 934 40.74 -48.43 -8.22
CA ALA A 934 41.32 -48.47 -9.57
C ALA A 934 42.81 -48.14 -9.59
N THR A 935 43.30 -47.30 -8.67
CA THR A 935 44.70 -46.86 -8.59
C THR A 935 45.51 -47.60 -7.53
N GLU A 936 44.96 -48.66 -6.92
CA GLU A 936 45.56 -49.38 -5.80
C GLU A 936 46.03 -48.43 -4.68
N ASN A 937 45.13 -47.55 -4.26
CA ASN A 937 45.36 -46.51 -3.26
C ASN A 937 46.41 -45.48 -3.71
N PHE A 938 46.36 -45.10 -5.00
CA PHE A 938 47.29 -44.18 -5.66
C PHE A 938 48.76 -44.62 -5.52
N SER A 939 49.03 -45.93 -5.55
CA SER A 939 50.34 -46.51 -5.26
C SER A 939 51.41 -46.17 -6.31
N LYS A 940 51.02 -46.11 -7.59
CA LYS A 940 51.94 -45.96 -8.72
C LYS A 940 51.83 -44.58 -9.35
N LYS A 941 52.72 -43.68 -8.95
CA LYS A 941 52.83 -42.32 -9.49
C LYS A 941 53.53 -42.33 -10.86
N LEU A 942 52.87 -41.79 -11.88
CA LEU A 942 53.37 -41.66 -13.26
C LEU A 942 54.19 -40.39 -13.47
N GLY A 943 53.88 -39.33 -12.72
CA GLY A 943 54.58 -38.04 -12.80
C GLY A 943 53.96 -36.98 -11.91
N GLU A 944 54.60 -35.82 -11.83
CA GLU A 944 54.16 -34.64 -11.09
C GLU A 944 54.53 -33.38 -11.89
N GLY A 945 53.61 -32.42 -11.98
CA GLY A 945 53.85 -31.13 -12.62
C GLY A 945 53.26 -29.97 -11.83
N GLY A 946 53.34 -28.75 -12.35
CA GLY A 946 52.88 -27.52 -11.66
C GLY A 946 51.38 -27.47 -11.31
N PHE A 947 50.61 -28.48 -11.74
CA PHE A 947 49.18 -28.61 -11.48
C PHE A 947 48.81 -29.91 -10.74
N GLY A 948 49.80 -30.62 -10.17
CA GLY A 948 49.58 -31.77 -9.30
C GLY A 948 50.16 -33.11 -9.81
N SER A 949 49.86 -34.17 -9.06
CA SER A 949 50.41 -35.53 -9.23
C SER A 949 49.52 -36.41 -10.12
N VAL A 950 50.11 -37.28 -10.94
CA VAL A 950 49.38 -38.22 -11.82
C VAL A 950 49.71 -39.67 -11.44
N TYR A 951 48.69 -40.52 -11.35
CA TYR A 951 48.79 -41.93 -10.93
C TYR A 951 48.23 -42.88 -11.99
N GLU A 952 48.81 -44.07 -12.12
CA GLU A 952 48.27 -45.13 -12.98
C GLU A 952 47.13 -45.83 -12.27
N GLY A 953 46.09 -46.19 -13.02
CA GLY A 953 45.03 -47.06 -12.54
C GLY A 953 44.43 -47.92 -13.64
N SER A 954 43.58 -48.87 -13.26
CA SER A 954 42.79 -49.70 -14.16
C SER A 954 41.33 -49.72 -13.69
N LEU A 955 40.39 -49.44 -14.59
CA LEU A 955 38.96 -49.50 -14.31
C LEU A 955 38.45 -50.96 -14.34
N LEU A 956 37.20 -51.18 -13.92
CA LEU A 956 36.57 -52.51 -13.83
C LEU A 956 36.45 -53.23 -15.18
N ASP A 957 36.51 -52.50 -16.30
CA ASP A 957 36.53 -53.04 -17.66
C ASP A 957 37.95 -53.31 -18.19
N GLU A 958 38.95 -53.34 -17.29
CA GLU A 958 40.38 -53.47 -17.55
C GLU A 958 40.99 -52.32 -18.38
N SER A 959 40.25 -51.22 -18.60
CA SER A 959 40.80 -50.05 -19.29
C SER A 959 41.83 -49.33 -18.40
N LYS A 960 43.02 -49.11 -18.95
CA LYS A 960 44.07 -48.36 -18.25
C LYS A 960 43.77 -46.87 -18.26
N ILE A 961 43.89 -46.24 -17.09
CA ILE A 961 43.64 -44.82 -16.89
C ILE A 961 44.82 -44.12 -16.22
N ALA A 962 44.88 -42.80 -16.40
CA ALA A 962 45.75 -41.91 -15.67
C ALA A 962 44.89 -40.96 -14.82
N VAL A 963 45.06 -41.00 -13.50
CA VAL A 963 44.32 -40.17 -12.54
C VAL A 963 45.20 -39.02 -12.08
N LYS A 964 44.85 -37.80 -12.49
CA LYS A 964 45.54 -36.57 -12.09
C LYS A 964 44.87 -35.96 -10.86
N CYS A 965 45.60 -35.90 -9.75
CA CYS A 965 45.24 -35.24 -8.51
C CYS A 965 45.76 -33.79 -8.53
N LEU A 966 44.86 -32.81 -8.45
CA LEU A 966 45.23 -31.39 -8.47
C LEU A 966 45.65 -30.89 -7.08
N GLU A 967 46.79 -30.19 -6.98
CA GLU A 967 47.36 -29.67 -5.72
C GLU A 967 47.67 -28.15 -5.81
N GLY A 968 47.33 -27.33 -4.79
CA GLY A 968 47.55 -25.86 -4.77
C GLY A 968 46.41 -24.97 -4.20
N LEU A 969 46.72 -23.98 -3.34
CA LEU A 969 45.71 -23.33 -2.47
C LEU A 969 44.83 -22.22 -3.08
N THR A 970 45.05 -21.74 -4.31
CA THR A 970 44.37 -20.50 -4.78
C THR A 970 43.68 -20.54 -6.16
N HIS A 971 44.00 -21.50 -7.05
CA HIS A 971 43.43 -21.53 -8.43
C HIS A 971 42.77 -22.86 -8.88
N ILE A 972 42.67 -23.86 -8.00
CA ILE A 972 42.17 -25.21 -8.34
C ILE A 972 40.75 -25.20 -8.92
N LYS A 973 39.83 -24.41 -8.35
CA LYS A 973 38.40 -24.47 -8.70
C LYS A 973 38.12 -23.96 -10.13
N LYS A 974 38.77 -22.87 -10.54
CA LYS A 974 38.63 -22.30 -11.90
C LYS A 974 39.29 -23.20 -12.95
N SER A 975 40.48 -23.75 -12.67
CA SER A 975 41.18 -24.65 -13.60
C SER A 975 40.46 -25.99 -13.77
N PHE A 976 39.92 -26.55 -12.69
CA PHE A 976 39.19 -27.82 -12.71
C PHE A 976 37.89 -27.72 -13.50
N LEU A 977 37.07 -26.69 -13.25
CA LEU A 977 35.80 -26.51 -13.98
C LEU A 977 36.03 -26.21 -15.46
N ALA A 978 37.03 -25.38 -15.80
CA ALA A 978 37.39 -25.12 -17.19
C ALA A 978 37.79 -26.41 -17.94
N GLU A 979 38.58 -27.29 -17.31
CA GLU A 979 39.05 -28.53 -17.93
C GLU A 979 37.91 -29.56 -18.10
N VAL A 980 37.03 -29.69 -17.11
CA VAL A 980 35.85 -30.58 -17.19
C VAL A 980 34.83 -30.10 -18.23
N GLN A 981 34.54 -28.79 -18.28
CA GLN A 981 33.55 -28.23 -19.22
C GLN A 981 34.09 -28.11 -20.64
N SER A 982 35.36 -27.70 -20.80
CA SER A 982 35.95 -27.45 -22.12
C SER A 982 36.50 -28.72 -22.76
N ILE A 983 37.24 -29.55 -22.03
CA ILE A 983 37.87 -30.77 -22.60
C ILE A 983 36.94 -31.97 -22.53
N GLY A 984 36.03 -32.02 -21.56
CA GLY A 984 35.05 -33.10 -21.42
C GLY A 984 34.13 -33.29 -22.63
N SER A 985 33.92 -32.22 -23.41
CA SER A 985 33.07 -32.21 -24.61
C SER A 985 33.87 -32.29 -25.92
N ILE A 986 35.21 -32.33 -25.86
CA ILE A 986 36.08 -32.35 -27.05
C ILE A 986 36.59 -33.78 -27.28
N TYR A 987 36.22 -34.35 -28.42
CA TYR A 987 36.76 -35.63 -28.89
C TYR A 987 37.68 -35.38 -30.10
N HIS A 988 38.99 -35.57 -29.94
CA HIS A 988 39.97 -35.35 -31.00
C HIS A 988 41.09 -36.39 -30.93
N VAL A 989 41.52 -36.92 -32.08
CA VAL A 989 42.53 -38.01 -32.19
C VAL A 989 43.90 -37.67 -31.57
N ASN A 990 44.25 -36.38 -31.54
CA ASN A 990 45.53 -35.90 -31.00
C ASN A 990 45.43 -35.32 -29.58
N LEU A 991 44.31 -35.49 -28.88
CA LEU A 991 44.13 -35.07 -27.48
C LEU A 991 43.80 -36.29 -26.62
N VAL A 992 44.40 -36.36 -25.43
CA VAL A 992 44.11 -37.44 -24.48
C VAL A 992 42.70 -37.24 -23.94
N ARG A 993 41.84 -38.23 -24.17
CA ARG A 993 40.44 -38.15 -23.79
C ARG A 993 40.28 -38.08 -22.27
N LEU A 994 39.50 -37.09 -21.82
CA LEU A 994 38.99 -37.03 -20.45
C LEU A 994 37.82 -38.02 -20.32
N ARG A 995 37.99 -39.06 -19.51
CA ARG A 995 36.96 -40.09 -19.25
C ARG A 995 35.96 -39.65 -18.20
N GLY A 996 36.42 -38.85 -17.25
CA GLY A 996 35.60 -38.45 -16.12
C GLY A 996 36.37 -37.67 -15.09
N PHE A 997 35.70 -37.40 -13.97
CA PHE A 997 36.28 -36.64 -12.87
C PHE A 997 35.75 -37.16 -11.52
N CYS A 998 36.44 -36.79 -10.45
CA CYS A 998 35.99 -37.03 -9.07
C CYS A 998 36.21 -35.78 -8.23
N THR A 999 35.20 -35.45 -7.43
CA THR A 999 35.26 -34.43 -6.40
C THR A 999 35.16 -35.11 -5.05
N TRP A 1000 36.16 -34.91 -4.19
CA TRP A 1000 36.16 -35.48 -2.83
C TRP A 1000 36.73 -34.47 -1.84
N LYS A 1001 35.89 -33.99 -0.91
CA LYS A 1001 36.25 -32.91 0.01
C LYS A 1001 36.83 -31.71 -0.76
N SER A 1002 38.04 -31.26 -0.40
CA SER A 1002 38.78 -30.19 -1.09
C SER A 1002 39.64 -30.68 -2.27
N GLN A 1003 39.72 -31.99 -2.51
CA GLN A 1003 40.51 -32.57 -3.58
C GLN A 1003 39.69 -32.70 -4.87
N ARG A 1004 40.40 -32.60 -5.99
CA ARG A 1004 39.83 -32.65 -7.34
C ARG A 1004 40.68 -33.57 -8.20
N PHE A 1005 40.03 -34.54 -8.84
CA PHE A 1005 40.68 -35.56 -9.67
C PHE A 1005 40.13 -35.52 -11.09
N LEU A 1006 41.02 -35.65 -12.06
CA LEU A 1006 40.67 -35.78 -13.48
C LEU A 1006 41.16 -37.15 -13.97
N VAL A 1007 40.29 -37.87 -14.69
CA VAL A 1007 40.54 -39.24 -15.14
C VAL A 1007 40.71 -39.23 -16.65
N TYR A 1008 41.91 -39.53 -17.13
CA TYR A 1008 42.24 -39.59 -18.55
C TYR A 1008 42.53 -41.01 -19.01
N ASP A 1009 42.47 -41.23 -20.32
CA ASP A 1009 43.03 -42.43 -20.93
C ASP A 1009 44.55 -42.53 -20.66
N PHE A 1010 45.02 -43.74 -20.35
CA PHE A 1010 46.43 -43.98 -20.09
C PHE A 1010 47.26 -43.89 -21.39
N MET A 1011 48.29 -43.05 -21.37
CA MET A 1011 49.25 -42.95 -22.47
C MET A 1011 50.37 -43.99 -22.31
N SER A 1012 50.25 -45.12 -23.00
CA SER A 1012 51.23 -46.22 -22.96
C SER A 1012 52.65 -45.81 -23.39
N ASN A 1013 52.76 -44.83 -24.28
CA ASN A 1013 54.04 -44.34 -24.79
C ASN A 1013 54.65 -43.21 -23.94
N GLY A 1014 54.02 -42.83 -22.81
CA GLY A 1014 54.45 -41.70 -22.00
C GLY A 1014 54.16 -40.34 -22.63
N SER A 1015 54.51 -39.28 -21.90
CA SER A 1015 54.20 -37.91 -22.28
C SER A 1015 55.14 -37.37 -23.37
N LEU A 1016 54.65 -36.43 -24.19
CA LEU A 1016 55.36 -35.87 -25.33
C LEU A 1016 56.70 -35.21 -24.92
N ASP A 1017 56.78 -34.62 -23.73
CA ASP A 1017 58.02 -34.06 -23.17
C ASP A 1017 59.11 -35.12 -22.99
N LYS A 1018 58.77 -36.38 -22.64
CA LYS A 1018 59.76 -37.47 -22.58
C LYS A 1018 60.34 -37.81 -23.95
N TRP A 1019 59.54 -37.70 -25.01
CA TRP A 1019 59.99 -37.90 -26.39
C TRP A 1019 60.80 -36.71 -26.92
N ILE A 1020 60.43 -35.49 -26.55
CA ILE A 1020 61.11 -34.26 -26.98
C ILE A 1020 62.44 -34.06 -26.24
N TYR A 1021 62.51 -34.40 -24.95
CA TYR A 1021 63.67 -34.05 -24.10
C TYR A 1021 64.52 -35.24 -23.64
N HIS A 1022 64.03 -36.50 -23.69
CA HIS A 1022 64.74 -37.65 -23.13
C HIS A 1022 64.67 -38.98 -23.92
N GLY A 1023 64.28 -38.97 -25.21
CA GLY A 1023 64.22 -40.16 -26.06
C GLY A 1023 65.21 -40.13 -27.24
N ASN A 1024 66.00 -41.19 -27.39
CA ASN A 1024 67.03 -41.40 -28.41
C ASN A 1024 66.58 -41.08 -29.85
N ARG A 1025 67.53 -40.54 -30.61
CA ARG A 1025 67.43 -40.05 -32.00
C ARG A 1025 67.20 -41.11 -33.09
N GLU A 1026 66.76 -42.32 -32.76
CA GLU A 1026 66.57 -43.37 -33.76
C GLU A 1026 65.19 -44.02 -33.64
N ARG A 1027 64.47 -44.01 -34.77
CA ARG A 1027 63.13 -44.56 -35.06
C ARG A 1027 61.92 -43.71 -34.67
N ILE A 1028 61.57 -42.72 -35.51
CA ILE A 1028 60.16 -42.42 -35.87
C ILE A 1028 60.12 -41.83 -37.30
N LEU A 1029 59.89 -42.70 -38.29
CA LEU A 1029 59.07 -42.44 -39.49
C LEU A 1029 58.61 -43.82 -39.98
N GLU A 1030 57.53 -44.31 -39.38
CA GLU A 1030 56.55 -45.24 -39.95
C GLU A 1030 55.24 -45.13 -39.17
#